data_AF-A0A2V6A836-F1
#
_entry.id   AF-A0A2V6A836-F1
#
_cell.length_a   1.000
_cell.length_b   1.000
_cell.length_c   1.000
_cell.angle_alpha   90.00
_cell.angle_beta   90.00
_cell.angle_gamma   90.00
#
_symmetry.space_group_name_H-M   'P 1'
#
loop_
_entity.id
_entity.type
_entity.pdbx_description
1 polymer ?
#
loop_
_entity_poly.entity_id
_entity_poly.type
_entity_poly.pdbx_seq_one_letter_code
_entity_poly.pdbx_strand_id
1 'polypeptide(L)'
;MIAPDETRTIRLRLTKIDSPGSTGGPPVLRGGSPRRSSSENPVCEAPTGAREARALPREGPRDAFSDFDKIFLQRAVEADEFYAAFAPSSLGEEHRAIQRQALSGLLWNKQFYHYIIEQWLEGDPGQPPPPDERWHGRNAEWRHLHNEHVMSMPDKWEFPWYASWDLAFHCIPLALVDPHFAKAQLDSIVREWYQHPNGQIPAYEWNFADVNPPVMAWAAWRVYQIERKQTGKGDRAFLETIFHKMLIAFTWWVNRKDSEGNNIFQGGFLGLDNIGVFDRNSAFPDGSHLEQSDGTSWMGMFSLNLMRIALELARENHVYENIATKFFEHFLGIAAAMNNLGGQGIGLWNEEDEFYCDVLHTPGGRYLPLKVRSLVGLMPLLAVETIQWQLIEALPGFKARLEWYLANRPDLCSLISRWHEPGMGERRLVALTRGHRMKCLLRRMLDPDEFLSDYGVRSVSKFHKAHPYKLTVRGDEKIVNYEPAESRTNLFGGNSNWRGPVWFPINYLLIESLQQFHHYYGDDFKVECPTRSGNFLTLNEIANELSNRLIKIWLRGKNGERPFERASGNSPNGAQDRQWSPPEPSNMDGKPERASSPRRANQRYLFHEYFHGDTGAGLGASHQTGWTGLVAKLIQQQGEFGTIAKSS
;
A
#
# COMPACT_ATOMS: atom_id res chain seq x y z
N MET A 1 -9.42 -27.75 19.59
CA MET A 1 -9.65 -26.29 19.45
C MET A 1 -8.93 -25.59 20.58
N ILE A 2 -8.11 -24.59 20.26
CA ILE A 2 -7.41 -23.74 21.23
C ILE A 2 -8.34 -22.55 21.51
N ALA A 3 -8.51 -22.17 22.77
CA ALA A 3 -9.37 -21.03 23.13
C ALA A 3 -8.73 -19.70 22.68
N PRO A 4 -9.52 -18.61 22.55
CA PRO A 4 -8.95 -17.27 22.38
C PRO A 4 -7.94 -16.99 23.51
N ASP A 5 -6.79 -16.41 23.16
CA ASP A 5 -5.69 -16.02 24.06
C ASP A 5 -4.79 -17.15 24.62
N GLU A 6 -5.00 -18.41 24.22
CA GLU A 6 -4.13 -19.53 24.59
C GLU A 6 -3.00 -19.70 23.54
N THR A 7 -1.74 -19.49 23.95
CA THR A 7 -0.57 -19.76 23.09
C THR A 7 -0.09 -21.20 23.31
N ARG A 8 0.03 -22.00 22.24
CA ARG A 8 0.68 -23.31 22.29
C ARG A 8 1.91 -23.38 21.39
N THR A 9 3.02 -23.79 21.98
CA THR A 9 4.23 -24.12 21.23
C THR A 9 4.14 -25.56 20.73
N ILE A 10 4.11 -25.74 19.41
CA ILE A 10 4.16 -27.06 18.77
C ILE A 10 5.59 -27.30 18.29
N ARG A 11 6.28 -28.31 18.86
CA ARG A 11 7.57 -28.78 18.34
C ARG A 11 7.32 -29.89 17.32
N LEU A 12 7.45 -29.54 16.04
CA LEU A 12 7.39 -30.51 14.95
C LEU A 12 8.71 -31.29 14.90
N ARG A 13 8.64 -32.63 14.96
CA ARG A 13 9.79 -33.51 14.77
C ARG A 13 9.63 -34.19 13.41
N LEU A 14 10.33 -33.68 12.41
CA LEU A 14 10.36 -34.29 11.08
C LEU A 14 11.07 -35.65 11.21
N THR A 15 10.38 -36.71 10.83
CA THR A 15 10.95 -38.06 10.75
C THR A 15 11.22 -38.36 9.28
N LYS A 16 12.40 -38.93 9.00
CA LYS A 16 12.78 -39.37 7.67
C LYS A 16 11.86 -40.52 7.26
N ILE A 17 11.19 -40.39 6.12
CA ILE A 17 10.43 -41.49 5.52
C ILE A 17 11.43 -42.33 4.74
N ASP A 18 11.73 -43.54 5.20
CA ASP A 18 12.48 -44.51 4.42
C ASP A 18 11.59 -45.04 3.28
N SER A 19 12.12 -45.01 2.06
CA SER A 19 11.42 -45.46 0.86
C SER A 19 11.14 -46.97 0.91
N PRO A 20 9.97 -47.46 0.46
CA PRO A 20 9.68 -48.89 0.43
C PRO A 20 10.55 -49.58 -0.63
N GLY A 21 11.28 -50.61 -0.17
CA GLY A 21 12.29 -51.32 -0.96
C GLY A 21 11.75 -52.12 -2.14
N SER A 22 12.52 -52.13 -3.23
CA SER A 22 12.37 -53.05 -4.35
C SER A 22 12.90 -54.44 -3.99
N THR A 23 12.06 -55.45 -4.21
CA THR A 23 12.38 -56.88 -4.09
C THR A 23 12.99 -57.44 -5.38
N GLY A 24 14.02 -58.30 -5.26
CA GLY A 24 14.46 -59.26 -6.30
C GLY A 24 15.98 -59.32 -6.61
N GLY A 25 16.70 -60.34 -6.10
CA GLY A 25 18.12 -60.66 -6.43
C GLY A 25 18.28 -61.68 -7.59
N PRO A 26 19.36 -62.51 -7.70
CA PRO A 26 20.76 -62.50 -7.20
C PRO A 26 21.80 -62.87 -8.33
N PRO A 27 22.98 -63.54 -8.11
CA PRO A 27 24.26 -63.16 -7.45
C PRO A 27 25.52 -63.32 -8.36
N VAL A 28 26.74 -62.89 -7.94
CA VAL A 28 28.06 -63.59 -8.14
C VAL A 28 29.21 -62.91 -7.33
N LEU A 29 29.84 -63.70 -6.42
CA LEU A 29 31.26 -63.86 -5.97
C LEU A 29 32.29 -62.71 -6.15
N ARG A 30 33.28 -62.42 -5.26
CA ARG A 30 34.18 -63.30 -4.47
C ARG A 30 35.14 -62.48 -3.54
N GLY A 31 35.63 -63.11 -2.45
CA GLY A 31 36.86 -62.80 -1.67
C GLY A 31 36.79 -61.61 -0.69
N GLY A 32 37.28 -61.62 0.55
CA GLY A 32 38.05 -62.57 1.37
C GLY A 32 38.29 -61.95 2.76
N SER A 33 38.31 -62.79 3.80
CA SER A 33 38.43 -62.44 5.25
C SER A 33 39.93 -62.36 5.69
N PRO A 34 40.37 -62.17 6.98
CA PRO A 34 39.62 -62.12 8.26
C PRO A 34 40.13 -61.22 9.44
N ARG A 35 39.21 -60.97 10.40
CA ARG A 35 39.26 -61.00 11.91
C ARG A 35 40.31 -60.24 12.78
N ARG A 36 39.78 -59.57 13.83
CA ARG A 36 40.06 -59.67 15.32
C ARG A 36 39.18 -58.59 16.03
N SER A 37 38.21 -58.84 16.91
CA SER A 37 38.10 -59.36 18.30
C SER A 37 38.58 -58.42 19.43
N SER A 38 37.64 -58.16 20.38
CA SER A 38 37.75 -57.76 21.82
C SER A 38 38.48 -56.44 22.17
N SER A 39 38.22 -55.69 23.24
CA SER A 39 37.15 -55.43 24.24
C SER A 39 37.78 -54.46 25.29
N GLU A 40 36.97 -53.63 25.97
CA GLU A 40 37.19 -52.95 27.28
C GLU A 40 37.28 -51.39 27.29
N ASN A 41 36.37 -50.78 28.08
CA ASN A 41 36.22 -49.36 28.45
C ASN A 41 37.07 -49.02 29.72
N PRO A 42 37.16 -47.75 30.18
CA PRO A 42 36.12 -47.10 31.02
C PRO A 42 35.82 -45.63 30.63
N VAL A 43 34.56 -45.21 30.51
CA VAL A 43 33.71 -44.54 31.53
C VAL A 43 34.25 -43.19 32.06
N CYS A 44 33.52 -42.11 31.78
CA CYS A 44 33.30 -41.03 32.73
C CYS A 44 31.86 -40.50 32.57
N GLU A 45 31.18 -40.36 33.71
CA GLU A 45 29.73 -40.33 33.89
C GLU A 45 29.05 -38.99 33.57
N ALA A 46 27.75 -39.09 33.29
CA ALA A 46 26.81 -37.99 33.10
C ALA A 46 26.32 -37.40 34.44
N PRO A 47 25.85 -36.12 34.47
CA PRO A 47 24.91 -35.68 35.48
C PRO A 47 23.48 -36.06 35.09
N THR A 48 22.88 -36.80 35.99
CA THR A 48 21.51 -37.31 36.04
C THR A 48 20.43 -36.24 35.93
N GLY A 49 19.52 -36.45 34.97
CA GLY A 49 18.22 -35.81 34.85
C GLY A 49 17.28 -36.64 34.00
N ALA A 50 17.28 -37.96 34.18
CA ALA A 50 16.38 -38.87 33.50
C ALA A 50 14.95 -38.66 34.00
N ARG A 51 14.20 -37.79 33.33
CA ARG A 51 12.74 -37.91 33.31
C ARG A 51 12.44 -39.15 32.48
N GLU A 52 11.98 -40.20 33.14
CA GLU A 52 11.41 -41.39 32.51
C GLU A 52 10.46 -40.95 31.39
N ALA A 53 10.85 -41.21 30.14
CA ALA A 53 9.94 -41.14 29.03
C ALA A 53 8.92 -42.27 29.20
N ARG A 54 7.80 -41.99 29.89
CA ARG A 54 6.60 -42.82 29.77
C ARG A 54 6.26 -42.86 28.29
N ALA A 55 6.50 -44.00 27.64
CA ALA A 55 5.94 -44.29 26.34
C ALA A 55 4.42 -44.14 26.48
N LEU A 56 3.86 -43.11 25.85
CA LEU A 56 2.41 -43.03 25.67
C LEU A 56 1.95 -44.34 25.03
N PRO A 57 0.83 -44.93 25.47
CA PRO A 57 0.30 -46.12 24.84
C PRO A 57 0.23 -45.89 23.34
N ARG A 58 0.80 -46.80 22.55
CA ARG A 58 0.55 -46.88 21.10
C ARG A 58 -0.92 -47.25 20.93
N GLU A 59 -1.80 -46.27 21.03
CA GLU A 59 -3.07 -46.37 20.33
C GLU A 59 -2.75 -46.63 18.86
N GLY A 60 -3.40 -47.62 18.25
CA GLY A 60 -3.29 -47.86 16.80
C GLY A 60 -3.55 -46.56 16.04
N PRO A 61 -3.12 -46.42 14.78
CA PRO A 61 -3.28 -45.17 14.04
C PRO A 61 -4.76 -44.80 14.01
N ARG A 62 -5.17 -43.87 14.88
CA ARG A 62 -6.43 -43.17 14.72
C ARG A 62 -6.34 -42.54 13.35
N ASP A 63 -7.36 -42.76 12.52
CA ASP A 63 -7.46 -42.05 11.25
C ASP A 63 -7.55 -40.55 11.55
N ALA A 64 -6.40 -39.88 11.47
CA ALA A 64 -6.20 -38.51 11.90
C ALA A 64 -7.02 -37.50 11.09
N PHE A 65 -7.66 -37.96 10.01
CA PHE A 65 -8.46 -37.16 9.10
C PHE A 65 -9.90 -37.71 8.94
N SER A 66 -10.34 -38.61 9.81
CA SER A 66 -11.70 -39.18 9.77
C SER A 66 -12.83 -38.15 9.88
N ASP A 67 -12.55 -36.94 10.38
CA ASP A 67 -13.46 -35.81 10.46
C ASP A 67 -13.11 -34.65 9.51
N PHE A 68 -12.17 -34.84 8.57
CA PHE A 68 -11.69 -33.80 7.66
C PHE A 68 -12.82 -33.14 6.86
N ASP A 69 -13.64 -33.94 6.16
CA ASP A 69 -14.72 -33.40 5.31
C ASP A 69 -15.74 -32.62 6.14
N LYS A 70 -16.07 -33.12 7.33
CA LYS A 70 -16.99 -32.47 8.26
C LYS A 70 -16.43 -31.11 8.71
N ILE A 71 -15.16 -31.07 9.12
CA ILE A 71 -14.50 -29.82 9.55
C ILE A 71 -14.41 -28.85 8.37
N PHE A 72 -14.01 -29.31 7.19
CA PHE A 72 -13.88 -28.46 6.00
C PHE A 72 -15.22 -27.82 5.63
N LEU A 73 -16.30 -28.62 5.56
CA LEU A 73 -17.65 -28.11 5.29
C LEU A 73 -18.11 -27.13 6.36
N GLN A 74 -17.85 -27.43 7.63
CA GLN A 74 -18.19 -26.51 8.73
C GLN A 74 -17.45 -25.17 8.59
N ARG A 75 -16.13 -25.18 8.32
CA ARG A 75 -15.35 -23.96 8.11
C ARG A 75 -15.81 -23.18 6.87
N ALA A 76 -16.27 -23.86 5.82
CA ALA A 76 -16.82 -23.21 4.63
C ALA A 76 -18.12 -22.44 4.95
N VAL A 77 -19.03 -23.06 5.73
CA VAL A 77 -20.27 -22.41 6.18
C VAL A 77 -19.96 -21.22 7.08
N GLU A 78 -19.07 -21.37 8.08
CA GLU A 78 -18.67 -20.28 8.96
C GLU A 78 -18.01 -19.12 8.20
N ALA A 79 -17.23 -19.41 7.17
CA ALA A 79 -16.67 -18.39 6.29
C ALA A 79 -17.77 -17.67 5.49
N ASP A 80 -18.75 -18.39 4.96
CA ASP A 80 -19.90 -17.80 4.26
C ASP A 80 -20.70 -16.86 5.18
N GLU A 81 -20.96 -17.28 6.42
CA GLU A 81 -21.64 -16.48 7.45
C GLU A 81 -20.82 -15.23 7.82
N PHE A 82 -19.51 -15.38 8.02
CA PHE A 82 -18.61 -14.27 8.35
C PHE A 82 -18.64 -13.16 7.27
N TYR A 83 -18.47 -13.53 6.00
CA TYR A 83 -18.48 -12.54 4.91
C TYR A 83 -19.88 -11.99 4.63
N ALA A 84 -20.95 -12.75 4.89
CA ALA A 84 -22.31 -12.26 4.76
C ALA A 84 -22.64 -11.18 5.81
N ALA A 85 -22.06 -11.25 7.00
CA ALA A 85 -22.41 -10.38 8.13
C ALA A 85 -22.08 -8.89 7.94
N PHE A 86 -21.01 -8.54 7.20
CA PHE A 86 -20.62 -7.13 7.02
C PHE A 86 -20.78 -6.60 5.58
N ALA A 87 -21.14 -7.46 4.62
CA ALA A 87 -21.37 -7.05 3.25
C ALA A 87 -22.71 -6.29 3.12
N PRO A 88 -22.71 -4.99 2.71
CA PRO A 88 -23.92 -4.17 2.65
C PRO A 88 -25.05 -4.82 1.86
N SER A 89 -26.30 -4.66 2.28
CA SER A 89 -27.47 -5.29 1.64
C SER A 89 -27.65 -4.88 0.17
N SER A 90 -27.17 -3.70 -0.20
CA SER A 90 -27.18 -3.15 -1.57
C SER A 90 -26.24 -3.89 -2.54
N LEU A 91 -25.27 -4.67 -2.05
CA LEU A 91 -24.33 -5.39 -2.92
C LEU A 91 -24.99 -6.55 -3.64
N GLY A 92 -24.86 -6.57 -4.96
CA GLY A 92 -25.16 -7.73 -5.81
C GLY A 92 -24.15 -8.87 -5.63
N GLU A 93 -24.48 -10.06 -6.16
CA GLU A 93 -23.67 -11.28 -5.98
C GLU A 93 -22.23 -11.13 -6.50
N GLU A 94 -22.04 -10.54 -7.70
CA GLU A 94 -20.70 -10.36 -8.28
C GLU A 94 -19.83 -9.43 -7.43
N HIS A 95 -20.38 -8.33 -6.92
CA HIS A 95 -19.68 -7.41 -6.04
C HIS A 95 -19.27 -8.07 -4.71
N ARG A 96 -20.15 -8.88 -4.11
CA ARG A 96 -19.83 -9.66 -2.90
C ARG A 96 -18.71 -10.65 -3.17
N ALA A 97 -18.71 -11.30 -4.34
CA ALA A 97 -17.68 -12.25 -4.72
C ALA A 97 -16.31 -11.57 -4.89
N ILE A 98 -16.24 -10.42 -5.57
CA ILE A 98 -15.02 -9.62 -5.73
C ILE A 98 -14.49 -9.16 -4.37
N GLN A 99 -15.36 -8.57 -3.53
CA GLN A 99 -14.98 -8.09 -2.21
C GLN A 99 -14.44 -9.22 -1.33
N ARG A 100 -15.14 -10.36 -1.28
CA ARG A 100 -14.70 -11.53 -0.52
C ARG A 100 -13.36 -12.03 -1.02
N GLN A 101 -13.17 -12.16 -2.33
CA GLN A 101 -11.91 -12.68 -2.86
C GLN A 101 -10.74 -11.73 -2.56
N ALA A 102 -10.94 -10.42 -2.70
CA ALA A 102 -9.93 -9.42 -2.34
C ALA A 102 -9.50 -9.51 -0.87
N LEU A 103 -10.46 -9.61 0.06
CA LEU A 103 -10.18 -9.77 1.50
C LEU A 103 -9.50 -11.11 1.79
N SER A 104 -9.97 -12.20 1.19
CA SER A 104 -9.37 -13.52 1.37
C SER A 104 -7.94 -13.59 0.80
N GLY A 105 -7.66 -12.88 -0.29
CA GLY A 105 -6.33 -12.79 -0.88
C GLY A 105 -5.33 -12.07 0.02
N LEU A 106 -5.74 -10.97 0.65
CA LEU A 106 -4.92 -10.29 1.68
C LEU A 106 -4.59 -11.24 2.85
N LEU A 107 -5.57 -12.00 3.33
CA LEU A 107 -5.35 -13.00 4.39
C LEU A 107 -4.43 -14.14 3.92
N TRP A 108 -4.53 -14.52 2.64
CA TRP A 108 -3.70 -15.57 2.03
C TRP A 108 -2.24 -15.14 1.79
N ASN A 109 -2.03 -13.84 1.58
CA ASN A 109 -0.72 -13.20 1.37
C ASN A 109 0.06 -12.98 2.68
N LYS A 110 -0.50 -13.33 3.85
CA LYS A 110 0.24 -13.36 5.11
C LYS A 110 1.35 -14.41 5.02
N GLN A 111 2.61 -14.01 5.24
CA GLN A 111 3.77 -14.89 5.24
C GLN A 111 4.65 -14.64 6.46
N PHE A 112 5.23 -15.70 7.02
CA PHE A 112 6.31 -15.55 7.99
C PHE A 112 7.57 -15.07 7.27
N TYR A 113 8.05 -13.89 7.64
CA TYR A 113 9.22 -13.27 7.05
C TYR A 113 10.33 -13.20 8.09
N HIS A 114 11.43 -13.90 7.80
CA HIS A 114 12.58 -14.02 8.68
C HIS A 114 13.84 -13.54 7.95
N TYR A 115 14.32 -12.36 8.34
CA TYR A 115 15.53 -11.77 7.77
C TYR A 115 16.19 -10.87 8.81
N ILE A 116 17.23 -11.39 9.46
CA ILE A 116 18.02 -10.68 10.47
C ILE A 116 19.32 -10.24 9.82
N ILE A 117 19.56 -8.92 9.74
CA ILE A 117 20.66 -8.38 8.93
C ILE A 117 22.02 -8.74 9.52
N GLU A 118 22.19 -8.63 10.84
CA GLU A 118 23.44 -9.00 11.51
C GLU A 118 23.83 -10.46 11.21
N GLN A 119 22.90 -11.40 11.38
CA GLN A 119 23.13 -12.82 11.09
C GLN A 119 23.43 -13.06 9.59
N TRP A 120 22.75 -12.35 8.69
CA TRP A 120 23.02 -12.45 7.25
C TRP A 120 24.44 -12.00 6.88
N LEU A 121 24.93 -10.93 7.50
CA LEU A 121 26.27 -10.39 7.27
C LEU A 121 27.35 -11.31 7.86
N GLU A 122 27.15 -11.81 9.08
CA GLU A 122 28.10 -12.69 9.78
C GLU A 122 28.14 -14.11 9.20
N GLY A 123 27.01 -14.59 8.68
CA GLY A 123 26.84 -15.96 8.21
C GLY A 123 26.45 -16.95 9.31
N ASP A 124 26.08 -18.16 8.90
CA ASP A 124 25.56 -19.17 9.81
C ASP A 124 26.68 -19.79 10.67
N PRO A 125 26.47 -19.95 11.99
CA PRO A 125 27.41 -20.67 12.85
C PRO A 125 27.69 -22.08 12.34
N GLY A 126 28.96 -22.41 12.14
CA GLY A 126 29.40 -23.72 11.66
C GLY A 126 29.44 -23.88 10.13
N GLN A 127 29.11 -22.84 9.36
CA GLN A 127 29.42 -22.74 7.93
C GLN A 127 30.72 -21.95 7.70
N PRO A 128 31.35 -22.04 6.52
CA PRO A 128 32.43 -21.14 6.15
C PRO A 128 31.96 -19.68 6.24
N PRO A 129 32.81 -18.75 6.73
CA PRO A 129 32.45 -17.34 6.80
C PRO A 129 32.11 -16.80 5.40
N PRO A 130 31.13 -15.89 5.29
CA PRO A 130 30.86 -15.15 4.06
C PRO A 130 32.09 -14.40 3.52
N PRO A 131 32.13 -14.10 2.22
CA PRO A 131 33.14 -13.19 1.66
C PRO A 131 33.08 -11.79 2.30
N ASP A 132 34.25 -11.15 2.44
CA ASP A 132 34.37 -9.83 3.09
C ASP A 132 33.52 -8.74 2.41
N GLU A 133 33.28 -8.85 1.10
CA GLU A 133 32.44 -7.90 0.35
C GLU A 133 31.00 -7.82 0.89
N ARG A 134 30.52 -8.86 1.57
CA ARG A 134 29.18 -8.88 2.16
C ARG A 134 28.96 -7.76 3.19
N TRP A 135 30.01 -7.37 3.91
CA TRP A 135 29.96 -6.27 4.90
C TRP A 135 29.75 -4.88 4.29
N HIS A 136 29.85 -4.77 2.96
CA HIS A 136 29.62 -3.54 2.20
C HIS A 136 28.49 -3.70 1.17
N GLY A 137 27.77 -4.83 1.23
CA GLY A 137 26.68 -5.15 0.32
C GLY A 137 25.33 -4.59 0.76
N ARG A 138 24.27 -5.16 0.16
CA ARG A 138 22.87 -4.82 0.40
C ARG A 138 22.54 -4.69 1.90
N ASN A 139 22.02 -3.53 2.29
CA ASN A 139 21.52 -3.22 3.64
C ASN A 139 22.55 -3.34 4.77
N ALA A 140 23.86 -3.31 4.49
CA ALA A 140 24.90 -3.51 5.51
C ALA A 140 24.87 -2.46 6.66
N GLU A 141 24.25 -1.31 6.43
CA GLU A 141 24.02 -0.23 7.39
C GLU A 141 22.82 -0.48 8.32
N TRP A 142 21.98 -1.47 8.03
CA TRP A 142 20.78 -1.82 8.80
C TRP A 142 21.00 -2.98 9.78
N ARG A 143 22.18 -3.08 10.40
CA ARG A 143 22.53 -4.22 11.28
C ARG A 143 21.52 -4.49 12.42
N HIS A 144 20.85 -3.44 12.90
CA HIS A 144 19.82 -3.52 13.95
C HIS A 144 18.50 -4.16 13.49
N LEU A 145 18.29 -4.30 12.17
CA LEU A 145 17.02 -4.70 11.60
C LEU A 145 16.81 -6.22 11.75
N HIS A 146 15.74 -6.58 12.44
CA HIS A 146 15.41 -7.93 12.85
C HIS A 146 13.98 -8.28 12.44
N ASN A 147 13.83 -8.83 11.24
CA ASN A 147 12.54 -9.33 10.79
C ASN A 147 12.31 -10.75 11.29
N GLU A 148 11.27 -10.95 12.10
CA GLU A 148 10.78 -12.26 12.55
C GLU A 148 9.29 -12.16 12.85
N HIS A 149 8.48 -11.96 11.80
CA HIS A 149 7.04 -11.73 11.99
C HIS A 149 6.20 -12.26 10.84
N VAL A 150 4.90 -12.46 11.08
CA VAL A 150 3.93 -12.70 10.01
C VAL A 150 3.55 -11.36 9.39
N MET A 151 3.93 -11.17 8.13
CA MET A 151 3.78 -9.92 7.40
C MET A 151 2.78 -10.08 6.24
N SER A 152 2.03 -9.02 5.95
CA SER A 152 1.19 -8.95 4.75
C SER A 152 2.04 -8.60 3.53
N MET A 153 2.16 -9.52 2.58
CA MET A 153 2.96 -9.29 1.37
C MET A 153 2.14 -8.64 0.24
N PRO A 154 2.78 -7.83 -0.64
CA PRO A 154 2.13 -7.30 -1.84
C PRO A 154 1.59 -8.43 -2.73
N ASP A 155 2.42 -9.46 -2.96
CA ASP A 155 2.10 -10.66 -3.71
C ASP A 155 2.85 -11.85 -3.08
N LYS A 156 2.18 -12.99 -2.89
CA LYS A 156 2.77 -14.16 -2.20
C LYS A 156 3.94 -14.80 -2.96
N TRP A 157 3.96 -14.67 -4.28
CA TRP A 157 4.85 -15.40 -5.18
C TRP A 157 5.93 -14.50 -5.77
N GLU A 158 5.54 -13.35 -6.32
CA GLU A 158 6.45 -12.43 -7.00
C GLU A 158 7.13 -11.47 -6.01
N PHE A 159 6.43 -11.08 -4.95
CA PHE A 159 6.92 -10.17 -3.92
C PHE A 159 6.83 -10.79 -2.52
N PRO A 160 7.51 -11.93 -2.23
CA PRO A 160 7.48 -12.60 -0.92
C PRO A 160 8.28 -11.85 0.16
N TRP A 161 8.24 -10.52 0.11
CA TRP A 161 8.92 -9.56 0.97
C TRP A 161 8.03 -8.33 1.13
N TYR A 162 8.17 -7.61 2.25
CA TYR A 162 7.36 -6.43 2.50
C TYR A 162 7.96 -5.18 1.86
N ALA A 163 7.08 -4.28 1.46
CA ALA A 163 7.38 -2.87 1.28
C ALA A 163 6.54 -2.07 2.28
N SER A 164 7.15 -1.11 2.96
CA SER A 164 6.49 -0.39 4.05
C SER A 164 5.32 0.46 3.58
N TRP A 165 5.46 1.10 2.41
CA TRP A 165 4.35 1.89 1.87
C TRP A 165 3.19 0.99 1.38
N ASP A 166 3.47 -0.19 0.79
CA ASP A 166 2.45 -1.19 0.47
C ASP A 166 1.65 -1.61 1.71
N LEU A 167 2.35 -1.90 2.82
CA LEU A 167 1.72 -2.30 4.08
C LEU A 167 0.66 -1.28 4.56
N ALA A 168 0.92 0.02 4.41
CA ALA A 168 -0.07 1.05 4.73
C ALA A 168 -1.38 0.87 3.96
N PHE A 169 -1.31 0.53 2.67
CA PHE A 169 -2.49 0.26 1.85
C PHE A 169 -3.13 -1.09 2.17
N HIS A 170 -2.36 -2.13 2.51
CA HIS A 170 -2.88 -3.44 2.92
C HIS A 170 -3.76 -3.32 4.18
N CYS A 171 -3.34 -2.47 5.12
CA CYS A 171 -3.98 -2.32 6.42
C CYS A 171 -5.41 -1.77 6.32
N ILE A 172 -5.74 -1.01 5.27
CA ILE A 172 -7.06 -0.40 5.11
C ILE A 172 -8.17 -1.46 4.92
N PRO A 173 -8.11 -2.35 3.91
CA PRO A 173 -9.06 -3.45 3.77
C PRO A 173 -8.88 -4.52 4.86
N LEU A 174 -7.67 -4.79 5.35
CA LEU A 174 -7.46 -5.73 6.46
C LEU A 174 -8.21 -5.28 7.72
N ALA A 175 -8.25 -3.98 8.02
CA ALA A 175 -8.99 -3.46 9.16
C ALA A 175 -10.50 -3.74 9.10
N LEU A 176 -11.06 -4.08 7.93
CA LEU A 176 -12.46 -4.50 7.82
C LEU A 176 -12.72 -5.87 8.47
N VAL A 177 -11.73 -6.77 8.45
CA VAL A 177 -11.88 -8.18 8.85
C VAL A 177 -10.99 -8.59 10.03
N ASP A 178 -9.86 -7.90 10.22
CA ASP A 178 -8.83 -8.20 11.21
C ASP A 178 -8.07 -6.90 11.60
N PRO A 179 -8.73 -5.98 12.34
CA PRO A 179 -8.10 -4.72 12.77
C PRO A 179 -6.91 -4.94 13.70
N HIS A 180 -6.87 -6.04 14.46
CA HIS A 180 -5.72 -6.38 15.30
C HIS A 180 -4.47 -6.64 14.44
N PHE A 181 -4.59 -7.48 13.41
CA PHE A 181 -3.46 -7.71 12.51
C PHE A 181 -3.06 -6.44 11.76
N ALA A 182 -4.01 -5.65 11.24
CA ALA A 182 -3.71 -4.38 10.57
C ALA A 182 -2.90 -3.42 11.47
N LYS A 183 -3.29 -3.27 12.74
CA LYS A 183 -2.53 -2.48 13.72
C LYS A 183 -1.13 -3.07 13.98
N ALA A 184 -1.02 -4.39 14.12
CA ALA A 184 0.26 -5.06 14.34
C ALA A 184 1.25 -4.86 13.17
N GLN A 185 0.77 -4.80 11.92
CA GLN A 185 1.63 -4.51 10.76
C GLN A 185 2.21 -3.09 10.82
N LEU A 186 1.37 -2.09 11.10
CA LEU A 186 1.79 -0.69 11.21
C LEU A 186 2.71 -0.45 12.42
N ASP A 187 2.49 -1.16 13.52
CA ASP A 187 3.32 -1.10 14.71
C ASP A 187 4.69 -1.77 14.50
N SER A 188 4.73 -2.96 13.88
CA SER A 188 5.95 -3.74 13.71
C SER A 188 7.05 -2.97 12.98
N ILE A 189 6.69 -2.30 11.89
CA ILE A 189 7.63 -1.61 10.99
C ILE A 189 8.24 -0.34 11.60
N VAL A 190 7.68 0.13 12.71
CA VAL A 190 8.16 1.30 13.46
C VAL A 190 8.81 0.93 14.81
N ARG A 191 8.96 -0.38 15.09
CA ARG A 191 9.70 -0.86 16.27
C ARG A 191 11.18 -0.53 16.18
N GLU A 192 11.85 -0.51 17.32
CA GLU A 192 13.27 -0.16 17.48
C GLU A 192 14.22 -1.07 16.69
N TRP A 193 13.78 -2.30 16.42
CA TRP A 193 14.49 -3.31 15.62
C TRP A 193 14.00 -3.38 14.17
N TYR A 194 13.22 -2.39 13.71
CA TYR A 194 12.84 -2.20 12.29
C TYR A 194 13.17 -0.77 11.82
N GLN A 195 12.67 0.25 12.53
CA GLN A 195 12.95 1.64 12.22
C GLN A 195 14.41 1.97 12.53
N HIS A 196 15.10 2.59 11.58
CA HIS A 196 16.47 3.03 11.77
C HIS A 196 16.55 4.00 12.95
N PRO A 197 17.61 3.96 13.79
CA PRO A 197 17.84 4.92 14.87
C PRO A 197 17.86 6.40 14.47
N ASN A 198 17.93 6.71 13.17
CA ASN A 198 17.91 8.08 12.66
C ASN A 198 16.48 8.56 12.33
N GLY A 199 15.47 7.68 12.48
CA GLY A 199 14.06 7.91 12.16
C GLY A 199 13.57 7.29 10.86
N GLN A 200 14.43 6.80 9.97
CA GLN A 200 14.02 6.22 8.70
C GLN A 200 13.25 4.91 8.91
N ILE A 201 12.11 4.79 8.21
CA ILE A 201 11.36 3.53 8.12
C ILE A 201 11.97 2.72 6.98
N PRO A 202 12.25 1.41 7.15
CA PRO A 202 12.85 0.60 6.11
C PRO A 202 11.95 0.56 4.88
N ALA A 203 12.48 0.81 3.69
CA ALA A 203 11.66 0.86 2.48
C ALA A 203 11.16 -0.53 2.05
N TYR A 204 12.06 -1.38 1.57
CA TYR A 204 11.78 -2.74 1.09
C TYR A 204 13.07 -3.57 1.04
N GLU A 205 12.97 -4.90 0.88
CA GLU A 205 14.10 -5.84 1.06
C GLU A 205 15.36 -5.46 0.27
N TRP A 206 15.21 -4.99 -0.97
CA TRP A 206 16.35 -4.72 -1.85
C TRP A 206 17.18 -3.51 -1.43
N ASN A 207 16.56 -2.54 -0.75
CA ASN A 207 17.23 -1.34 -0.28
C ASN A 207 16.40 -0.69 0.84
N PHE A 208 16.70 -1.00 2.10
CA PHE A 208 15.98 -0.40 3.22
C PHE A 208 16.21 1.11 3.34
N ALA A 209 17.33 1.62 2.81
CA ALA A 209 17.68 3.04 2.82
C ALA A 209 16.98 3.86 1.72
N ASP A 210 16.19 3.25 0.84
CA ASP A 210 15.37 4.00 -0.11
C ASP A 210 14.28 4.84 0.57
N VAL A 211 13.72 5.77 -0.19
CA VAL A 211 12.68 6.68 0.30
C VAL A 211 11.32 6.23 -0.22
N ASN A 212 10.41 6.00 0.72
CA ASN A 212 9.03 5.62 0.45
C ASN A 212 8.08 6.76 0.86
N PRO A 213 6.90 6.90 0.23
CA PRO A 213 5.87 7.84 0.68
C PRO A 213 5.57 7.68 2.19
N PRO A 214 5.48 8.78 2.95
CA PRO A 214 5.21 8.75 4.40
C PRO A 214 3.72 8.51 4.71
N VAL A 215 3.14 7.44 4.15
CA VAL A 215 1.71 7.12 4.26
C VAL A 215 1.33 6.36 5.55
N MET A 216 2.30 6.06 6.41
CA MET A 216 2.06 5.27 7.64
C MET A 216 1.15 5.98 8.64
N ALA A 217 1.30 7.31 8.80
CA ALA A 217 0.42 8.09 9.67
C ALA A 217 -1.02 8.13 9.11
N TRP A 218 -1.18 8.26 7.80
CA TRP A 218 -2.49 8.16 7.15
C TRP A 218 -3.12 6.79 7.41
N ALA A 219 -2.38 5.70 7.19
CA ALA A 219 -2.90 4.36 7.41
C ALA A 219 -3.31 4.13 8.86
N ALA A 220 -2.49 4.54 9.84
CA ALA A 220 -2.84 4.42 11.26
C ALA A 220 -4.10 5.21 11.62
N TRP A 221 -4.24 6.43 11.09
CA TRP A 221 -5.46 7.22 11.27
C TRP A 221 -6.69 6.53 10.68
N ARG A 222 -6.58 5.97 9.47
CA ARG A 222 -7.69 5.26 8.82
C ARG A 222 -8.06 3.96 9.53
N VAL A 223 -7.08 3.16 9.96
CA VAL A 223 -7.33 1.94 10.75
C VAL A 223 -8.04 2.28 12.07
N TYR A 224 -7.58 3.32 12.79
CA TYR A 224 -8.24 3.82 14.00
C TYR A 224 -9.70 4.24 13.73
N GLN A 225 -9.96 4.93 12.62
CA GLN A 225 -11.31 5.34 12.24
C GLN A 225 -12.21 4.16 11.85
N ILE A 226 -11.68 3.17 11.14
CA ILE A 226 -12.41 1.96 10.74
C ILE A 226 -12.80 1.16 11.99
N GLU A 227 -11.85 0.89 12.87
CA GLU A 227 -12.10 0.19 14.14
C GLU A 227 -13.14 0.96 14.98
N ARG A 228 -12.98 2.28 15.14
CA ARG A 228 -13.94 3.12 15.86
C ARG A 228 -15.35 3.05 15.26
N LYS A 229 -15.48 3.00 13.94
CA LYS A 229 -16.79 2.84 13.27
C LYS A 229 -17.41 1.47 13.58
N GLN A 230 -16.61 0.42 13.64
CA GLN A 230 -17.09 -0.96 13.85
C GLN A 230 -17.43 -1.26 15.31
N THR A 231 -16.62 -0.76 16.25
CA THR A 231 -16.72 -1.12 17.68
C THR A 231 -17.31 0.00 18.54
N GLY A 232 -17.45 1.21 17.99
CA GLY A 232 -17.81 2.42 18.72
C GLY A 232 -16.63 3.08 19.47
N LYS A 233 -15.46 2.44 19.55
CA LYS A 233 -14.29 2.94 20.27
C LYS A 233 -13.00 2.73 19.46
N GLY A 234 -12.23 3.80 19.28
CA GLY A 234 -10.92 3.70 18.66
C GLY A 234 -9.82 3.32 19.66
N ASP A 235 -8.80 2.60 19.20
CA ASP A 235 -7.61 2.29 20.00
C ASP A 235 -6.66 3.49 20.06
N ARG A 236 -6.81 4.26 21.13
CA ARG A 236 -6.00 5.46 21.38
C ARG A 236 -4.53 5.13 21.64
N ALA A 237 -4.23 4.02 22.33
CA ALA A 237 -2.87 3.64 22.69
C ALA A 237 -2.05 3.26 21.45
N PHE A 238 -2.67 2.53 20.52
CA PHE A 238 -2.12 2.29 19.19
C PHE A 238 -1.83 3.61 18.46
N LEU A 239 -2.81 4.52 18.40
CA LEU A 239 -2.67 5.77 17.68
C LEU A 239 -1.54 6.66 18.25
N GLU A 240 -1.44 6.72 19.58
CA GLU A 240 -0.38 7.44 20.30
C GLU A 240 1.01 6.83 20.08
N THR A 241 1.09 5.49 20.04
CA THR A 241 2.34 4.77 19.74
C THR A 241 2.85 5.12 18.34
N ILE A 242 2.00 4.98 17.32
CA ILE A 242 2.37 5.33 15.95
C ILE A 242 2.70 6.81 15.85
N PHE A 243 1.92 7.69 16.48
CA PHE A 243 2.18 9.13 16.46
C PHE A 243 3.61 9.46 16.90
N HIS A 244 4.07 8.94 18.05
CA HIS A 244 5.42 9.17 18.53
C HIS A 244 6.50 8.67 17.57
N LYS A 245 6.31 7.48 16.98
CA LYS A 245 7.25 6.94 15.99
C LYS A 245 7.31 7.77 14.72
N MET A 246 6.17 8.31 14.31
CA MET A 246 6.08 9.22 13.17
C MET A 246 6.70 10.59 13.46
N LEU A 247 6.80 11.06 14.71
CA LEU A 247 7.58 12.27 15.03
C LEU A 247 9.06 12.10 14.66
N ILE A 248 9.61 10.91 14.92
CA ILE A 248 11.01 10.58 14.61
C ILE A 248 11.17 10.48 13.09
N ALA A 249 10.26 9.80 12.40
CA ALA A 249 10.26 9.73 10.94
C ALA A 249 10.11 11.10 10.27
N PHE A 250 9.22 11.96 10.79
CA PHE A 250 9.05 13.33 10.32
C PHE A 250 10.34 14.13 10.45
N THR A 251 11.03 13.99 11.59
CA THR A 251 12.30 14.68 11.85
C THR A 251 13.38 14.19 10.89
N TRP A 252 13.43 12.88 10.58
CA TRP A 252 14.31 12.35 9.55
C TRP A 252 14.05 12.98 8.19
N TRP A 253 12.78 13.10 7.78
CA TRP A 253 12.39 13.73 6.52
C TRP A 253 12.87 15.18 6.44
N VAL A 254 12.59 15.99 7.47
CA VAL A 254 13.05 17.39 7.52
C VAL A 254 14.58 17.48 7.44
N ASN A 255 15.31 16.62 8.13
CA ASN A 255 16.77 16.73 8.18
C ASN A 255 17.49 16.11 6.97
N ARG A 256 16.86 15.17 6.26
CA ARG A 256 17.52 14.38 5.19
C ARG A 256 16.95 14.60 3.80
N LYS A 257 15.75 15.16 3.69
CA LYS A 257 15.03 15.32 2.43
C LYS A 257 14.65 16.76 2.10
N ASP A 258 14.88 17.69 3.04
CA ASP A 258 14.91 19.14 2.78
C ASP A 258 16.36 19.63 2.87
N SER A 259 17.15 19.40 1.81
CA SER A 259 18.60 19.64 1.84
C SER A 259 18.98 21.13 1.93
N GLU A 260 18.08 22.02 1.56
CA GLU A 260 18.32 23.47 1.58
C GLU A 260 17.61 24.18 2.75
N GLY A 261 16.80 23.47 3.53
CA GLY A 261 16.05 24.04 4.65
C GLY A 261 14.95 25.00 4.21
N ASN A 262 14.45 24.84 2.98
CA ASN A 262 13.51 25.74 2.32
C ASN A 262 12.08 25.17 2.30
N ASN A 263 11.84 24.01 2.93
CA ASN A 263 10.58 23.24 2.91
C ASN A 263 10.19 22.70 1.53
N ILE A 264 11.16 22.49 0.64
CA ILE A 264 11.01 21.69 -0.58
C ILE A 264 11.68 20.34 -0.37
N PHE A 265 10.92 19.27 -0.57
CA PHE A 265 11.36 17.93 -0.23
C PHE A 265 11.69 17.12 -1.48
N GLN A 266 12.81 16.39 -1.40
CA GLN A 266 13.37 15.66 -2.54
C GLN A 266 14.09 14.36 -2.13
N GLY A 267 14.35 13.54 -3.14
CA GLY A 267 15.09 12.29 -3.06
C GLY A 267 14.15 11.08 -2.99
N GLY A 268 14.47 10.04 -3.76
CA GLY A 268 13.63 8.87 -3.88
C GLY A 268 12.80 8.86 -5.15
N PHE A 269 12.47 7.67 -5.62
CA PHE A 269 11.37 7.49 -6.58
C PHE A 269 9.98 7.62 -5.92
N LEU A 270 9.91 7.55 -4.58
CA LEU A 270 8.70 7.80 -3.79
C LEU A 270 7.51 6.93 -4.23
N GLY A 271 7.78 5.65 -4.51
CA GLY A 271 6.78 4.69 -4.98
C GLY A 271 6.39 4.85 -6.46
N LEU A 272 7.02 5.78 -7.21
CA LEU A 272 6.71 6.11 -8.60
C LEU A 272 7.95 5.96 -9.51
N ASP A 273 8.52 4.76 -9.55
CA ASP A 273 9.82 4.36 -10.09
C ASP A 273 10.27 5.14 -11.35
N ASN A 274 9.56 4.96 -12.46
CA ASN A 274 9.94 5.50 -13.76
C ASN A 274 9.08 6.69 -14.20
N ILE A 275 8.30 7.32 -13.31
CA ILE A 275 7.36 8.39 -13.68
C ILE A 275 8.05 9.65 -14.21
N GLY A 276 9.27 9.92 -13.70
CA GLY A 276 10.05 11.11 -13.98
C GLY A 276 10.93 11.02 -15.22
N VAL A 277 11.57 12.14 -15.56
CA VAL A 277 12.53 12.25 -16.66
C VAL A 277 13.86 11.57 -16.32
N PHE A 278 14.26 11.64 -15.04
CA PHE A 278 15.51 11.13 -14.51
C PHE A 278 15.23 10.03 -13.48
N ASP A 279 16.22 9.18 -13.24
CA ASP A 279 16.27 8.41 -12.01
C ASP A 279 16.41 9.39 -10.82
N ARG A 280 15.38 9.41 -9.97
CA ARG A 280 15.26 10.34 -8.84
C ARG A 280 16.14 9.95 -7.64
N ASN A 281 16.80 8.79 -7.70
CA ASN A 281 17.84 8.39 -6.75
C ASN A 281 19.24 8.80 -7.20
N SER A 282 19.43 9.18 -8.46
CA SER A 282 20.74 9.51 -9.00
C SER A 282 21.19 10.93 -8.59
N ALA A 283 22.43 11.03 -8.10
CA ALA A 283 23.09 12.33 -7.92
C ALA A 283 23.67 12.82 -9.26
N PHE A 284 23.44 14.09 -9.60
CA PHE A 284 24.01 14.64 -10.83
C PHE A 284 25.46 15.10 -10.60
N PRO A 285 26.44 14.63 -11.39
CA PRO A 285 27.86 14.95 -11.17
C PRO A 285 28.24 16.43 -11.24
N ASP A 286 27.40 17.28 -11.83
CA ASP A 286 27.67 18.72 -11.96
C ASP A 286 27.09 19.53 -10.79
N GLY A 287 26.45 18.88 -9.81
CA GLY A 287 25.76 19.54 -8.71
C GLY A 287 24.32 19.96 -9.02
N SER A 288 23.76 19.56 -10.18
CA SER A 288 22.33 19.70 -10.43
C SER A 288 21.52 18.88 -9.42
N HIS A 289 20.30 19.32 -9.11
CA HIS A 289 19.39 18.58 -8.25
C HIS A 289 17.92 18.82 -8.64
N LEU A 290 17.04 17.94 -8.18
CA LEU A 290 15.61 17.96 -8.50
C LEU A 290 14.80 18.36 -7.29
N GLU A 291 14.07 19.47 -7.40
CA GLU A 291 12.98 19.77 -6.49
C GLU A 291 11.72 19.04 -6.95
N GLN A 292 11.14 18.23 -6.07
CA GLN A 292 10.07 17.30 -6.40
C GLN A 292 8.70 17.79 -5.88
N SER A 293 7.73 17.92 -6.78
CA SER A 293 6.35 18.32 -6.45
C SER A 293 5.64 17.27 -5.61
N ASP A 294 5.83 15.99 -5.93
CA ASP A 294 5.26 14.88 -5.16
C ASP A 294 5.91 14.73 -3.78
N GLY A 295 7.25 14.77 -3.69
CA GLY A 295 7.97 14.74 -2.41
C GLY A 295 7.51 15.82 -1.43
N THR A 296 7.36 17.04 -1.94
CA THR A 296 6.85 18.18 -1.16
C THR A 296 5.37 18.00 -0.80
N SER A 297 4.55 17.50 -1.72
CA SER A 297 3.12 17.20 -1.46
C SER A 297 2.94 16.11 -0.41
N TRP A 298 3.78 15.08 -0.43
CA TRP A 298 3.78 14.01 0.56
C TRP A 298 4.06 14.54 1.96
N MET A 299 5.00 15.46 2.12
CA MET A 299 5.28 16.10 3.40
C MET A 299 4.18 17.06 3.84
N GLY A 300 3.49 17.71 2.90
CA GLY A 300 2.25 18.44 3.17
C GLY A 300 1.18 17.52 3.75
N MET A 301 0.90 16.39 3.09
CA MET A 301 -0.05 15.38 3.56
C MET A 301 0.37 14.78 4.91
N PHE A 302 1.66 14.46 5.09
CA PHE A 302 2.18 13.91 6.35
C PHE A 302 2.00 14.88 7.52
N SER A 303 2.26 16.18 7.28
CA SER A 303 2.02 17.24 8.27
C SER A 303 0.55 17.29 8.68
N LEU A 304 -0.38 17.24 7.72
CA LEU A 304 -1.82 17.25 8.03
C LEU A 304 -2.28 16.00 8.77
N ASN A 305 -1.79 14.82 8.40
CA ASN A 305 -2.11 13.58 9.11
C ASN A 305 -1.63 13.64 10.57
N LEU A 306 -0.41 14.10 10.83
CA LEU A 306 0.10 14.23 12.20
C LEU A 306 -0.62 15.33 12.99
N MET A 307 -0.95 16.45 12.35
CA MET A 307 -1.82 17.46 12.96
C MET A 307 -3.16 16.84 13.36
N ARG A 308 -3.80 16.09 12.47
CA ARG A 308 -5.10 15.47 12.72
C ARG A 308 -5.06 14.46 13.86
N ILE A 309 -4.04 13.61 13.89
CA ILE A 309 -3.82 12.65 14.97
C ILE A 309 -3.58 13.38 16.30
N ALA A 310 -2.71 14.40 16.32
CA ALA A 310 -2.44 15.19 17.51
C ALA A 310 -3.72 15.85 18.07
N LEU A 311 -4.57 16.41 17.20
CA LEU A 311 -5.86 16.99 17.61
C LEU A 311 -6.83 15.94 18.18
N GLU A 312 -6.85 14.72 17.65
CA GLU A 312 -7.64 13.63 18.23
C GLU A 312 -7.10 13.24 19.62
N LEU A 313 -5.79 13.08 19.77
CA LEU A 313 -5.14 12.75 21.04
C LEU A 313 -5.32 13.86 22.09
N ALA A 314 -5.38 15.12 21.64
CA ALA A 314 -5.56 16.31 22.46
C ALA A 314 -6.91 16.38 23.17
N ARG A 315 -7.93 15.68 22.66
CA ARG A 315 -9.27 15.59 23.28
C ARG A 315 -9.23 15.04 24.70
N GLU A 316 -8.23 14.24 25.02
CA GLU A 316 -8.03 13.64 26.34
C GLU A 316 -6.72 14.08 27.01
N ASN A 317 -5.78 14.64 26.25
CA ASN A 317 -4.51 15.13 26.78
C ASN A 317 -4.03 16.40 26.05
N HIS A 318 -4.30 17.56 26.65
CA HIS A 318 -4.00 18.90 26.12
C HIS A 318 -2.53 19.13 25.70
N VAL A 319 -1.57 18.31 26.17
CA VAL A 319 -0.16 18.41 25.73
C VAL A 319 -0.03 18.28 24.20
N TYR A 320 -0.90 17.49 23.56
CA TYR A 320 -0.88 17.31 22.11
C TYR A 320 -1.29 18.55 21.31
N GLU A 321 -1.92 19.56 21.93
CA GLU A 321 -2.22 20.83 21.26
C GLU A 321 -0.95 21.58 20.81
N ASN A 322 0.13 21.43 21.58
CA ASN A 322 1.43 22.04 21.27
C ASN A 322 2.01 21.48 19.97
N ILE A 323 2.05 20.15 19.86
CA ILE A 323 2.64 19.50 18.70
C ILE A 323 1.71 19.59 17.46
N ALA A 324 0.39 19.66 17.65
CA ALA A 324 -0.55 19.95 16.56
C ALA A 324 -0.22 21.28 15.87
N THR A 325 0.12 22.32 16.66
CA THR A 325 0.50 23.64 16.11
C THR A 325 1.77 23.56 15.28
N LYS A 326 2.78 22.80 15.72
CA LYS A 326 4.02 22.58 14.95
C LYS A 326 3.73 22.03 13.55
N PHE A 327 2.78 21.10 13.43
CA PHE A 327 2.44 20.50 12.13
C PHE A 327 1.65 21.45 11.25
N PHE A 328 0.76 22.25 11.85
CA PHE A 328 0.07 23.32 11.16
C PHE A 328 1.06 24.36 10.60
N GLU A 329 2.01 24.83 11.42
CA GLU A 329 3.05 25.79 11.01
C GLU A 329 3.93 25.22 9.88
N HIS A 330 4.38 23.98 10.03
CA HIS A 330 5.23 23.34 9.03
C HIS A 330 4.48 23.17 7.69
N PHE A 331 3.18 22.85 7.74
CA PHE A 331 2.33 22.82 6.56
C PHE A 331 2.23 24.18 5.87
N LEU A 332 2.10 25.28 6.63
CA LEU A 332 2.11 26.63 6.07
C LEU A 332 3.45 26.96 5.38
N GLY A 333 4.56 26.53 5.96
CA GLY A 333 5.90 26.66 5.35
C GLY A 333 6.00 25.93 4.01
N ILE A 334 5.52 24.68 3.95
CA ILE A 334 5.46 23.90 2.70
C ILE A 334 4.57 24.61 1.67
N ALA A 335 3.38 25.07 2.07
CA ALA A 335 2.48 25.79 1.17
C ALA A 335 3.14 27.08 0.64
N ALA A 336 3.92 27.79 1.45
CA ALA A 336 4.66 28.98 1.01
C ALA A 336 5.76 28.64 0.02
N ALA A 337 6.56 27.60 0.30
CA ALA A 337 7.64 27.16 -0.56
C ALA A 337 7.13 26.74 -1.95
N MET A 338 6.10 25.89 -2.01
CA MET A 338 5.49 25.46 -3.28
C MET A 338 4.94 26.61 -4.13
N ASN A 339 4.57 27.72 -3.48
CA ASN A 339 3.99 28.90 -4.11
C ASN A 339 4.97 30.07 -4.29
N ASN A 340 6.25 29.86 -3.96
CA ASN A 340 7.31 30.89 -4.00
C ASN A 340 6.99 32.15 -3.18
N LEU A 341 6.31 31.99 -2.05
CA LEU A 341 5.98 33.11 -1.18
C LEU A 341 7.23 33.50 -0.37
N GLY A 342 8.10 34.30 -0.99
CA GLY A 342 9.41 34.68 -0.48
C GLY A 342 10.38 35.20 -1.55
N GLY A 343 10.09 34.96 -2.84
CA GLY A 343 10.84 35.55 -3.96
C GLY A 343 12.27 35.08 -4.13
N GLN A 344 12.67 34.01 -3.44
CA GLN A 344 14.03 33.45 -3.47
C GLN A 344 14.14 32.15 -4.29
N GLY A 345 13.04 31.62 -4.83
CA GLY A 345 13.02 30.41 -5.69
C GLY A 345 12.05 30.51 -6.87
N ILE A 346 11.82 29.41 -7.59
CA ILE A 346 10.72 29.25 -8.54
C ILE A 346 9.73 28.28 -7.92
N GLY A 347 8.46 28.67 -7.79
CA GLY A 347 7.43 27.80 -7.22
C GLY A 347 7.21 26.58 -8.10
N LEU A 348 6.71 25.50 -7.53
CA LEU A 348 6.45 24.25 -8.26
C LEU A 348 5.22 24.34 -9.17
N TRP A 349 4.47 25.43 -9.09
CA TRP A 349 3.34 25.74 -9.96
C TRP A 349 3.78 26.49 -11.22
N ASN A 350 3.48 25.93 -12.39
CA ASN A 350 3.67 26.61 -13.65
C ASN A 350 2.40 27.38 -14.06
N GLU A 351 2.47 28.71 -14.13
CA GLU A 351 1.31 29.55 -14.48
C GLU A 351 0.86 29.41 -15.95
N GLU A 352 1.79 29.13 -16.87
CA GLU A 352 1.47 28.91 -18.30
C GLU A 352 0.73 27.60 -18.51
N ASP A 353 1.23 26.53 -17.88
CA ASP A 353 0.65 25.19 -18.01
C ASP A 353 -0.49 24.97 -17.01
N GLU A 354 -0.74 25.90 -16.09
CA GLU A 354 -1.63 25.78 -14.92
C GLU A 354 -1.53 24.41 -14.23
N PHE A 355 -0.31 23.94 -13.99
CA PHE A 355 -0.03 22.59 -13.49
C PHE A 355 1.23 22.58 -12.62
N TYR A 356 1.30 21.65 -11.67
CA TYR A 356 2.50 21.46 -10.86
C TYR A 356 3.53 20.59 -11.58
N CYS A 357 4.81 20.91 -11.44
CA CYS A 357 5.91 20.20 -12.06
C CYS A 357 7.13 20.13 -11.12
N ASP A 358 7.95 19.11 -11.30
CA ASP A 358 9.30 19.08 -10.73
C ASP A 358 10.15 20.18 -11.37
N VAL A 359 11.14 20.69 -10.64
CA VAL A 359 12.06 21.71 -11.13
C VAL A 359 13.49 21.18 -11.05
N LEU A 360 14.19 21.18 -12.18
CA LEU A 360 15.61 20.86 -12.24
C LEU A 360 16.42 22.15 -11.99
N HIS A 361 17.21 22.14 -10.93
CA HIS A 361 18.20 23.16 -10.62
C HIS A 361 19.52 22.77 -11.26
N THR A 362 20.12 23.69 -12.00
CA THR A 362 21.41 23.48 -12.67
C THR A 362 22.44 24.50 -12.20
N PRO A 363 23.74 24.15 -12.25
CA PRO A 363 24.81 25.08 -11.91
C PRO A 363 24.68 26.40 -12.68
N GLY A 364 24.94 27.52 -11.99
CA GLY A 364 24.76 28.86 -12.52
C GLY A 364 23.37 29.47 -12.27
N GLY A 365 22.56 28.86 -11.40
CA GLY A 365 21.28 29.43 -10.95
C GLY A 365 20.18 29.37 -12.00
N ARG A 366 20.28 28.44 -12.97
CA ARG A 366 19.23 28.20 -13.95
C ARG A 366 18.29 27.13 -13.43
N TYR A 367 17.01 27.45 -13.49
CA TYR A 367 15.89 26.60 -13.10
C TYR A 367 15.15 26.13 -14.34
N LEU A 368 14.81 24.85 -14.40
CA LEU A 368 14.11 24.25 -15.53
C LEU A 368 12.89 23.46 -15.06
N PRO A 369 11.68 24.00 -15.21
CA PRO A 369 10.44 23.26 -14.96
C PRO A 369 10.34 22.04 -15.89
N LEU A 370 10.17 20.86 -15.29
CA LEU A 370 9.96 19.60 -16.00
C LEU A 370 8.47 19.43 -16.29
N LYS A 371 8.03 19.98 -17.43
CA LYS A 371 6.61 20.05 -17.86
C LYS A 371 6.00 18.69 -18.29
N VAL A 372 6.19 17.66 -17.48
CA VAL A 372 5.57 16.34 -17.63
C VAL A 372 4.22 16.35 -16.92
N ARG A 373 3.14 16.07 -17.66
CA ARG A 373 1.80 15.91 -17.12
C ARG A 373 1.64 14.50 -16.56
N SER A 374 2.04 14.32 -15.31
CA SER A 374 1.95 13.05 -14.58
C SER A 374 1.21 13.22 -13.26
N LEU A 375 0.98 12.11 -12.54
CA LEU A 375 0.42 12.14 -11.19
C LEU A 375 1.20 13.05 -10.24
N VAL A 376 2.50 13.25 -10.47
CA VAL A 376 3.35 14.17 -9.70
C VAL A 376 2.74 15.57 -9.59
N GLY A 377 2.13 16.07 -10.65
CA GLY A 377 1.46 17.38 -10.65
C GLY A 377 0.04 17.36 -10.06
N LEU A 378 -0.53 16.18 -9.82
CA LEU A 378 -1.81 15.98 -9.14
C LEU A 378 -1.65 15.69 -7.63
N MET A 379 -0.46 15.26 -7.18
CA MET A 379 -0.15 14.98 -5.77
C MET A 379 -0.49 16.12 -4.78
N PRO A 380 -0.41 17.41 -5.15
CA PRO A 380 -0.84 18.49 -4.24
C PRO A 380 -2.34 18.43 -3.85
N LEU A 381 -3.18 17.67 -4.56
CA LEU A 381 -4.57 17.40 -4.16
C LEU A 381 -4.66 16.49 -2.93
N LEU A 382 -3.62 15.70 -2.65
CA LEU A 382 -3.64 14.72 -1.55
C LEU A 382 -3.51 15.36 -0.16
N ALA A 383 -2.85 16.51 -0.10
CA ALA A 383 -2.67 17.26 1.13
C ALA A 383 -3.89 18.16 1.39
N VAL A 384 -4.92 17.54 1.97
CA VAL A 384 -6.16 18.18 2.40
C VAL A 384 -6.58 17.64 3.76
N GLU A 385 -7.14 18.49 4.60
CA GLU A 385 -7.78 18.13 5.87
C GLU A 385 -8.95 19.09 6.16
N THR A 386 -10.00 18.59 6.83
CA THR A 386 -11.13 19.42 7.28
C THR A 386 -11.31 19.35 8.78
N ILE A 387 -11.25 20.51 9.44
CA ILE A 387 -11.37 20.62 10.89
C ILE A 387 -12.74 21.20 11.23
N GLN A 388 -13.51 20.49 12.07
CA GLN A 388 -14.78 21.00 12.59
C GLN A 388 -14.51 22.12 13.59
N TRP A 389 -15.33 23.17 13.55
CA TRP A 389 -15.20 24.31 14.47
C TRP A 389 -15.30 23.88 15.94
N GLN A 390 -16.22 22.97 16.25
CA GLN A 390 -16.43 22.44 17.60
C GLN A 390 -15.17 21.76 18.16
N LEU A 391 -14.35 21.13 17.31
CA LEU A 391 -13.08 20.54 17.74
C LEU A 391 -12.05 21.64 18.08
N ILE A 392 -12.02 22.73 17.31
CA ILE A 392 -11.13 23.87 17.57
C ILE A 392 -11.55 24.56 18.88
N GLU A 393 -12.85 24.75 19.12
CA GLU A 393 -13.35 25.35 20.35
C GLU A 393 -13.06 24.50 21.60
N ALA A 394 -13.07 23.17 21.45
CA ALA A 394 -12.72 22.25 22.53
C ALA A 394 -11.22 22.23 22.86
N LEU A 395 -10.36 22.86 22.05
CA LEU A 395 -8.89 22.85 22.17
C LEU A 395 -8.35 24.30 22.24
N PRO A 396 -8.48 24.97 23.41
CA PRO A 396 -8.22 26.40 23.53
C PRO A 396 -6.75 26.79 23.29
N GLY A 397 -5.79 25.91 23.60
CA GLY A 397 -4.38 26.16 23.34
C GLY A 397 -4.05 26.13 21.84
N PHE A 398 -4.62 25.19 21.10
CA PHE A 398 -4.52 25.14 19.64
C PHE A 398 -5.23 26.35 19.01
N LYS A 399 -6.45 26.67 19.46
CA LYS A 399 -7.22 27.82 18.98
C LYS A 399 -6.46 29.13 19.14
N ALA A 400 -5.90 29.40 20.31
CA ALA A 400 -5.15 30.63 20.57
C ALA A 400 -3.93 30.80 19.66
N ARG A 401 -3.18 29.72 19.39
CA ARG A 401 -2.02 29.76 18.49
C ARG A 401 -2.41 29.92 17.03
N LEU A 402 -3.47 29.25 16.62
CA LEU A 402 -4.04 29.42 15.30
C LEU A 402 -4.50 30.87 15.07
N GLU A 403 -5.23 31.47 16.02
CA GLU A 403 -5.64 32.88 15.98
C GLU A 403 -4.42 33.82 15.94
N TRP A 404 -3.37 33.51 16.69
CA TRP A 404 -2.11 34.25 16.62
C TRP A 404 -1.50 34.19 15.21
N TYR A 405 -1.46 33.02 14.57
CA TYR A 405 -0.96 32.88 13.20
C TYR A 405 -1.78 33.69 12.19
N LEU A 406 -3.11 33.65 12.29
CA LEU A 406 -4.00 34.43 11.43
C LEU A 406 -3.77 35.93 11.58
N ALA A 407 -3.50 36.42 12.79
CA ALA A 407 -3.25 37.83 13.06
C ALA A 407 -1.83 38.29 12.69
N ASN A 408 -0.82 37.45 12.90
CA ASN A 408 0.59 37.86 12.81
C ASN A 408 1.29 37.39 11.53
N ARG A 409 0.78 36.34 10.88
CA ARG A 409 1.31 35.78 9.62
C ARG A 409 0.21 35.65 8.53
N PRO A 410 -0.50 36.75 8.20
CA PRO A 410 -1.53 36.73 7.17
C PRO A 410 -0.96 36.37 5.79
N ASP A 411 0.33 36.62 5.56
CA ASP A 411 1.08 36.20 4.37
C ASP A 411 1.00 34.68 4.16
N LEU A 412 1.29 33.90 5.20
CA LEU A 412 1.21 32.43 5.17
C LEU A 412 -0.24 31.93 5.19
N CYS A 413 -1.08 32.51 6.03
CA CYS A 413 -2.46 32.08 6.16
C CYS A 413 -3.29 32.33 4.89
N SER A 414 -2.90 33.30 4.06
CA SER A 414 -3.52 33.54 2.75
C SER A 414 -3.33 32.39 1.76
N LEU A 415 -2.35 31.50 1.99
CA LEU A 415 -2.08 30.35 1.13
C LEU A 415 -3.08 29.21 1.38
N ILE A 416 -3.54 29.06 2.62
CA ILE A 416 -4.55 28.08 3.01
C ILE A 416 -5.96 28.68 2.94
N SER A 417 -7.02 27.88 3.14
CA SER A 417 -8.40 28.34 2.91
C SER A 417 -8.74 29.64 3.64
N ARG A 418 -9.75 30.37 3.13
CA ARG A 418 -10.27 31.57 3.78
C ARG A 418 -10.81 31.18 5.14
N TRP A 419 -9.98 31.29 6.17
CA TRP A 419 -10.25 30.74 7.49
C TRP A 419 -11.50 31.35 8.14
N HIS A 420 -11.83 32.58 7.77
CA HIS A 420 -13.04 33.26 8.23
C HIS A 420 -14.30 32.87 7.44
N GLU A 421 -14.17 32.10 6.35
CA GLU A 421 -15.29 31.58 5.57
C GLU A 421 -15.54 30.10 5.96
N PRO A 422 -16.56 29.84 6.79
CA PRO A 422 -16.92 28.48 7.14
C PRO A 422 -17.39 27.73 5.88
N GLY A 423 -16.91 26.49 5.73
CA GLY A 423 -17.49 25.55 4.78
C GLY A 423 -18.75 24.87 5.34
N MET A 424 -19.20 23.81 4.68
CA MET A 424 -20.31 23.00 5.11
C MET A 424 -20.10 22.49 6.56
N GLY A 425 -21.09 22.75 7.42
CA GLY A 425 -21.01 22.39 8.84
C GLY A 425 -19.93 23.13 9.64
N GLU A 426 -19.65 24.39 9.29
CA GLU A 426 -18.64 25.24 9.92
C GLU A 426 -17.20 24.71 9.85
N ARG A 427 -16.92 23.83 8.89
CA ARG A 427 -15.58 23.27 8.72
C ARG A 427 -14.59 24.30 8.21
N ARG A 428 -13.33 24.15 8.63
CA ARG A 428 -12.18 24.87 8.11
C ARG A 428 -11.37 23.94 7.22
N LEU A 429 -10.95 24.44 6.06
CA LEU A 429 -10.18 23.70 5.07
C LEU A 429 -8.70 24.07 5.19
N VAL A 430 -7.86 23.06 5.33
CA VAL A 430 -6.40 23.18 5.26
C VAL A 430 -5.94 22.32 4.10
N ALA A 431 -5.47 22.93 3.00
CA ALA A 431 -5.10 22.22 1.79
C ALA A 431 -4.03 22.98 0.99
N LEU A 432 -3.16 22.24 0.27
CA LEU A 432 -2.14 22.83 -0.60
C LEU A 432 -2.75 23.48 -1.85
N THR A 433 -3.85 22.90 -2.34
CA THR A 433 -4.55 23.39 -3.53
C THR A 433 -6.01 23.70 -3.21
N ARG A 434 -6.49 24.84 -3.72
CA ARG A 434 -7.87 25.32 -3.56
C ARG A 434 -8.27 26.23 -4.71
N GLY A 435 -9.58 26.49 -4.83
CA GLY A 435 -10.11 27.50 -5.74
C GLY A 435 -9.66 27.29 -7.19
N HIS A 436 -8.99 28.29 -7.78
CA HIS A 436 -8.57 28.26 -9.18
C HIS A 436 -7.61 27.10 -9.49
N ARG A 437 -6.51 26.92 -8.73
CA ARG A 437 -5.53 25.86 -9.00
C ARG A 437 -6.16 24.47 -8.90
N MET A 438 -7.01 24.25 -7.90
CA MET A 438 -7.77 22.99 -7.78
C MET A 438 -8.65 22.75 -9.01
N LYS A 439 -9.38 23.76 -9.50
CA LYS A 439 -10.18 23.64 -10.74
C LYS A 439 -9.30 23.31 -11.95
N CYS A 440 -8.12 23.91 -12.08
CA CYS A 440 -7.18 23.63 -13.17
C CYS A 440 -6.66 22.18 -13.14
N LEU A 441 -6.34 21.66 -11.94
CA LEU A 441 -5.94 20.26 -11.76
C LEU A 441 -7.09 19.31 -12.06
N LEU A 442 -8.29 19.55 -11.50
CA LEU A 442 -9.46 18.71 -11.73
C LEU A 442 -9.88 18.69 -13.21
N ARG A 443 -9.80 19.82 -13.91
CA ARG A 443 -10.08 19.89 -15.35
C ARG A 443 -9.19 18.94 -16.14
N ARG A 444 -7.90 18.82 -15.81
CA ARG A 444 -6.99 17.88 -16.50
C ARG A 444 -7.19 16.45 -16.01
N MET A 445 -7.32 16.26 -14.70
CA MET A 445 -7.51 14.94 -14.08
C MET A 445 -8.75 14.21 -14.64
N LEU A 446 -9.81 14.97 -14.91
CA LEU A 446 -11.12 14.47 -15.36
C LEU A 446 -11.31 14.54 -16.88
N ASP A 447 -10.27 14.88 -17.66
CA ASP A 447 -10.31 14.89 -19.12
C ASP A 447 -9.96 13.49 -19.68
N PRO A 448 -10.84 12.86 -20.48
CA PRO A 448 -10.58 11.56 -21.10
C PRO A 448 -9.36 11.52 -22.03
N ASP A 449 -9.03 12.65 -22.66
CA ASP A 449 -7.86 12.80 -23.54
C ASP A 449 -6.56 13.04 -22.75
N GLU A 450 -6.67 13.20 -21.42
CA GLU A 450 -5.55 13.33 -20.50
C GLU A 450 -5.53 12.17 -19.51
N PHE A 451 -5.98 12.40 -18.27
CA PHE A 451 -5.79 11.46 -17.17
C PHE A 451 -6.97 10.50 -16.97
N LEU A 452 -8.20 10.88 -17.34
CA LEU A 452 -9.38 10.09 -17.01
C LEU A 452 -9.52 8.86 -17.93
N SER A 453 -9.34 7.67 -17.37
CA SER A 453 -9.63 6.40 -18.03
C SER A 453 -11.00 5.87 -17.62
N ASP A 454 -11.55 4.95 -18.40
CA ASP A 454 -12.71 4.14 -18.03
C ASP A 454 -12.49 3.26 -16.80
N TYR A 455 -11.23 3.15 -16.35
CA TYR A 455 -10.79 2.28 -15.27
C TYR A 455 -10.13 3.04 -14.11
N GLY A 456 -10.05 4.37 -14.15
CA GLY A 456 -9.43 5.20 -13.11
C GLY A 456 -8.61 6.38 -13.67
N VAL A 457 -7.80 7.00 -12.84
CA VAL A 457 -6.85 8.07 -13.21
C VAL A 457 -5.53 7.43 -13.65
N ARG A 458 -5.06 7.78 -14.86
CA ARG A 458 -3.77 7.33 -15.43
C ARG A 458 -2.59 7.95 -14.70
N SER A 459 -1.47 7.24 -14.68
CA SER A 459 -0.23 7.73 -14.06
C SER A 459 0.46 8.86 -14.84
N VAL A 460 0.35 8.86 -16.16
CA VAL A 460 0.75 9.94 -17.07
C VAL A 460 -0.40 10.29 -18.01
N SER A 461 -0.55 11.58 -18.31
CA SER A 461 -1.57 12.08 -19.23
C SER A 461 -1.40 11.48 -20.62
N LYS A 462 -2.52 11.01 -21.18
CA LYS A 462 -2.60 10.50 -22.56
C LYS A 462 -2.25 11.57 -23.61
N PHE A 463 -2.24 12.85 -23.24
CA PHE A 463 -1.68 13.95 -24.03
C PHE A 463 -0.27 13.65 -24.56
N HIS A 464 0.57 12.99 -23.75
CA HIS A 464 1.95 12.64 -24.12
C HIS A 464 2.06 11.52 -25.15
N LYS A 465 0.94 10.92 -25.59
CA LYS A 465 0.92 10.00 -26.74
C LYS A 465 1.23 10.74 -28.05
N ALA A 466 0.69 11.94 -28.22
CA ALA A 466 0.92 12.79 -29.39
C ALA A 466 2.01 13.85 -29.14
N HIS A 467 2.23 14.23 -27.88
CA HIS A 467 3.14 15.30 -27.48
C HIS A 467 4.15 14.79 -26.43
N PRO A 468 5.07 13.90 -26.81
CA PRO A 468 6.03 13.35 -25.86
C PRO A 468 6.88 14.47 -25.26
N TYR A 469 7.10 14.45 -23.94
CA TYR A 469 7.96 15.43 -23.31
C TYR A 469 9.42 15.07 -23.61
N LYS A 470 10.17 16.03 -24.12
CA LYS A 470 11.56 15.86 -24.55
C LYS A 470 12.44 16.88 -23.84
N LEU A 471 13.53 16.40 -23.26
CA LEU A 471 14.53 17.24 -22.63
C LEU A 471 15.93 16.81 -23.05
N THR A 472 16.69 17.73 -23.64
CA THR A 472 18.10 17.50 -23.95
C THR A 472 18.96 18.03 -22.81
N VAL A 473 19.67 17.13 -22.14
CA VAL A 473 20.65 17.47 -21.10
C VAL A 473 21.97 16.80 -21.45
N ARG A 474 23.04 17.60 -21.57
CA ARG A 474 24.40 17.12 -21.91
C ARG A 474 24.50 16.33 -23.23
N GLY A 475 23.66 16.66 -24.21
CA GLY A 475 23.65 15.98 -25.51
C GLY A 475 22.79 14.70 -25.54
N ASP A 476 22.34 14.20 -24.39
CA ASP A 476 21.40 13.09 -24.31
C ASP A 476 19.96 13.61 -24.34
N GLU A 477 19.16 13.07 -25.25
CA GLU A 477 17.72 13.29 -25.27
C GLU A 477 17.04 12.33 -24.27
N LYS A 478 16.35 12.89 -23.28
CA LYS A 478 15.46 12.16 -22.37
C LYS A 478 14.02 12.36 -22.82
N ILE A 479 13.26 11.27 -22.92
CA ILE A 479 11.88 11.28 -23.41
C ILE A 479 10.95 10.63 -22.38
N VAL A 480 9.83 11.31 -22.11
CA VAL A 480 8.69 10.75 -21.38
C VAL A 480 7.50 10.67 -22.34
N ASN A 481 7.08 9.43 -22.61
CA ASN A 481 5.94 9.10 -23.47
C ASN A 481 4.76 8.61 -22.61
N TYR A 482 3.56 8.62 -23.20
CA TYR A 482 2.44 7.84 -22.69
C TYR A 482 2.60 6.36 -23.08
N GLU A 483 2.74 5.50 -22.08
CA GLU A 483 2.95 4.06 -22.17
C GLU A 483 1.87 3.38 -21.32
N PRO A 484 0.72 2.98 -21.90
CA PRO A 484 -0.43 2.51 -21.12
C PRO A 484 -0.25 1.11 -20.52
N ALA A 485 0.82 0.40 -20.88
CA ALA A 485 1.08 -1.01 -20.55
C ALA A 485 2.44 -1.17 -19.86
N GLU A 486 3.28 -2.12 -20.28
CA GLU A 486 4.65 -2.30 -19.81
C GLU A 486 5.56 -1.11 -20.20
N SER A 487 6.61 -0.88 -19.40
CA SER A 487 7.61 0.16 -19.64
C SER A 487 8.41 -0.18 -20.90
N ARG A 488 8.70 0.84 -21.71
CA ARG A 488 9.63 0.72 -22.86
C ARG A 488 11.09 0.96 -22.48
N THR A 489 11.34 1.25 -21.20
CA THR A 489 12.67 1.55 -20.66
C THR A 489 13.04 0.55 -19.58
N ASN A 490 14.33 0.27 -19.45
CA ASN A 490 14.86 -0.63 -18.42
C ASN A 490 15.07 0.06 -17.05
N LEU A 491 14.59 1.30 -16.88
CA LEU A 491 14.61 1.97 -15.57
C LEU A 491 13.88 1.07 -14.56
N PHE A 492 14.55 0.77 -13.44
CA PHE A 492 14.04 -0.13 -12.38
C PHE A 492 13.60 -1.52 -12.89
N GLY A 493 14.29 -2.08 -13.90
CA GLY A 493 14.08 -3.45 -14.34
C GLY A 493 12.94 -3.66 -15.34
N GLY A 494 12.19 -2.61 -15.70
CA GLY A 494 11.23 -2.62 -16.82
C GLY A 494 9.87 -3.30 -16.57
N ASN A 495 9.70 -4.06 -15.48
CA ASN A 495 8.46 -4.77 -15.17
C ASN A 495 7.35 -3.88 -14.57
N SER A 496 7.73 -2.80 -13.88
CA SER A 496 6.82 -1.80 -13.32
C SER A 496 6.75 -0.58 -14.22
N ASN A 497 5.55 0.00 -14.39
CA ASN A 497 5.37 1.18 -15.24
C ASN A 497 4.38 2.22 -14.67
N TRP A 498 4.90 3.42 -14.40
CA TRP A 498 4.17 4.60 -13.96
C TRP A 498 3.98 5.64 -15.07
N ARG A 499 4.19 5.26 -16.35
CA ARG A 499 4.06 6.18 -17.50
C ARG A 499 2.75 6.07 -18.26
N GLY A 500 1.66 5.70 -17.61
CA GLY A 500 0.35 5.60 -18.24
C GLY A 500 -0.66 4.65 -17.60
N PRO A 501 -0.27 3.53 -16.97
CA PRO A 501 -1.21 2.62 -16.33
C PRO A 501 -1.97 3.24 -15.16
N VAL A 502 -3.06 2.59 -14.77
CA VAL A 502 -3.87 2.91 -13.59
C VAL A 502 -3.36 2.11 -12.39
N TRP A 503 -3.11 2.80 -11.29
CA TRP A 503 -2.62 2.23 -10.03
C TRP A 503 -3.59 2.53 -8.88
N PHE A 504 -3.88 1.52 -8.07
CA PHE A 504 -4.83 1.63 -6.96
C PHE A 504 -4.42 2.61 -5.85
N PRO A 505 -3.15 2.64 -5.37
CA PRO A 505 -2.75 3.49 -4.24
C PRO A 505 -3.10 4.97 -4.43
N ILE A 506 -2.65 5.57 -5.54
CA ILE A 506 -2.86 7.00 -5.80
C ILE A 506 -4.31 7.30 -6.16
N ASN A 507 -4.97 6.42 -6.93
CA ASN A 507 -6.40 6.56 -7.21
C ASN A 507 -7.24 6.56 -5.93
N TYR A 508 -6.95 5.66 -4.99
CA TYR A 508 -7.64 5.58 -3.72
C TYR A 508 -7.43 6.85 -2.89
N LEU A 509 -6.20 7.37 -2.82
CA LEU A 509 -5.92 8.63 -2.13
C LEU A 509 -6.64 9.82 -2.78
N LEU A 510 -6.66 9.91 -4.12
CA LEU A 510 -7.41 10.95 -4.84
C LEU A 510 -8.91 10.90 -4.53
N ILE A 511 -9.49 9.69 -4.46
CA ILE A 511 -10.89 9.49 -4.06
C ILE A 511 -11.14 10.00 -2.64
N GLU A 512 -10.27 9.65 -1.68
CA GLU A 512 -10.40 10.16 -0.31
C GLU A 512 -10.24 11.67 -0.24
N SER A 513 -9.30 12.26 -0.97
CA SER A 513 -9.10 13.71 -1.03
C SER A 513 -10.31 14.44 -1.61
N LEU A 514 -10.92 13.92 -2.68
CA LEU A 514 -12.16 14.48 -3.24
C LEU A 514 -13.31 14.47 -2.22
N GLN A 515 -13.45 13.38 -1.45
CA GLN A 515 -14.42 13.29 -0.35
C GLN A 515 -14.13 14.32 0.74
N GLN A 516 -12.85 14.54 1.09
CA GLN A 516 -12.47 15.56 2.06
C GLN A 516 -12.75 16.98 1.57
N PHE A 517 -12.43 17.31 0.32
CA PHE A 517 -12.80 18.58 -0.27
C PHE A 517 -14.31 18.77 -0.30
N HIS A 518 -15.08 17.72 -0.62
CA HIS A 518 -16.54 17.76 -0.58
C HIS A 518 -17.08 18.06 0.81
N HIS A 519 -16.50 17.49 1.87
CA HIS A 519 -16.94 17.82 3.25
C HIS A 519 -16.81 19.31 3.58
N TYR A 520 -15.92 20.06 2.90
CA TYR A 520 -15.84 21.51 3.05
C TYR A 520 -16.77 22.25 2.08
N TYR A 521 -16.73 21.91 0.79
CA TYR A 521 -17.41 22.67 -0.25
C TYR A 521 -18.90 22.33 -0.42
N GLY A 522 -19.33 21.14 0.01
CA GLY A 522 -20.71 20.66 -0.16
C GLY A 522 -21.13 20.48 -1.62
N ASP A 523 -22.45 20.53 -1.84
CA ASP A 523 -23.08 20.26 -3.14
C ASP A 523 -23.01 21.43 -4.13
N ASP A 524 -22.66 22.64 -3.65
CA ASP A 524 -22.58 23.86 -4.45
C ASP A 524 -21.35 23.89 -5.35
N PHE A 525 -20.28 23.19 -4.96
CA PHE A 525 -19.07 23.11 -5.75
C PHE A 525 -19.14 21.93 -6.72
N LYS A 526 -19.37 22.27 -7.99
CA LYS A 526 -19.39 21.29 -9.08
C LYS A 526 -18.29 21.56 -10.09
N VAL A 527 -17.75 20.49 -10.66
CA VAL A 527 -16.81 20.54 -11.78
C VAL A 527 -17.27 19.59 -12.87
N GLU A 528 -16.84 19.87 -14.09
CA GLU A 528 -17.24 19.09 -15.25
C GLU A 528 -16.56 17.71 -15.22
N CYS A 529 -17.36 16.64 -15.27
CA CYS A 529 -16.87 15.27 -15.22
C CYS A 529 -17.74 14.33 -16.09
N PRO A 530 -17.19 13.75 -17.16
CA PRO A 530 -15.86 14.05 -17.72
C PRO A 530 -15.72 15.50 -18.18
N THR A 531 -14.51 16.03 -18.19
CA THR A 531 -14.24 17.37 -18.75
C THR A 531 -14.65 17.41 -20.23
N ARG A 532 -15.27 18.51 -20.68
CA ARG A 532 -15.93 18.72 -21.99
C ARG A 532 -17.21 17.90 -22.24
N SER A 533 -17.80 17.26 -21.24
CA SER A 533 -19.06 16.51 -21.39
C SER A 533 -20.33 17.35 -21.22
N GLY A 534 -20.23 18.56 -20.66
CA GLY A 534 -21.37 19.36 -20.19
C GLY A 534 -21.97 18.88 -18.86
N ASN A 535 -21.53 17.75 -18.30
CA ASN A 535 -22.04 17.20 -17.05
C ASN A 535 -21.24 17.72 -15.86
N PHE A 536 -21.92 18.42 -14.94
CA PHE A 536 -21.31 18.97 -13.73
C PHE A 536 -21.69 18.13 -12.52
N LEU A 537 -20.67 17.56 -11.88
CA LEU A 537 -20.80 16.70 -10.71
C LEU A 537 -20.16 17.36 -9.48
N THR A 538 -20.72 17.08 -8.32
CA THR A 538 -20.08 17.38 -7.03
C THR A 538 -18.81 16.55 -6.86
N LEU A 539 -17.91 16.99 -5.98
CA LEU A 539 -16.68 16.26 -5.70
C LEU A 539 -16.92 14.85 -5.15
N ASN A 540 -18.01 14.63 -4.41
CA ASN A 540 -18.37 13.29 -3.92
C ASN A 540 -18.95 12.39 -5.02
N GLU A 541 -19.77 12.94 -5.94
CA GLU A 541 -20.21 12.20 -7.13
C GLU A 541 -19.02 11.79 -8.00
N ILE A 542 -18.00 12.65 -8.14
CA ILE A 542 -16.76 12.33 -8.85
C ILE A 542 -15.97 11.23 -8.12
N ALA A 543 -15.87 11.30 -6.79
CA ALA A 543 -15.23 10.25 -5.99
C ALA A 543 -15.95 8.88 -6.16
N ASN A 544 -17.28 8.89 -6.23
CA ASN A 544 -18.09 7.69 -6.51
C ASN A 544 -17.88 7.17 -7.93
N GLU A 545 -17.83 8.06 -8.92
CA GLU A 545 -17.55 7.71 -10.31
C GLU A 545 -16.17 7.05 -10.46
N LEU A 546 -15.12 7.63 -9.87
CA LEU A 546 -13.78 7.04 -9.87
C LEU A 546 -13.75 5.69 -9.14
N SER A 547 -14.45 5.56 -8.01
CA SER A 547 -14.58 4.29 -7.29
C SER A 547 -15.22 3.21 -8.17
N ASN A 548 -16.32 3.55 -8.84
CA ASN A 548 -17.03 2.63 -9.74
C ASN A 548 -16.19 2.27 -10.97
N ARG A 549 -15.37 3.17 -11.52
CA ARG A 549 -14.42 2.88 -12.60
C ARG A 549 -13.37 1.84 -12.19
N LEU A 550 -12.84 1.94 -10.96
CA LEU A 550 -11.91 0.95 -10.43
C LEU A 550 -12.60 -0.41 -10.21
N ILE A 551 -13.81 -0.43 -9.65
CA ILE A 551 -14.58 -1.67 -9.44
C ILE A 551 -14.92 -2.36 -10.77
N LYS A 552 -15.24 -1.56 -11.81
CA LYS A 552 -15.58 -2.03 -13.17
C LYS A 552 -14.52 -2.94 -13.78
N ILE A 553 -13.27 -2.88 -13.34
CA ILE A 553 -12.17 -3.75 -13.81
C ILE A 553 -12.50 -5.24 -13.68
N TRP A 554 -13.27 -5.64 -12.66
CA TRP A 554 -13.67 -7.04 -12.42
C TRP A 554 -15.11 -7.36 -12.82
N LEU A 555 -15.91 -6.35 -13.18
CA LEU A 555 -17.30 -6.57 -13.60
C LEU A 555 -17.33 -7.01 -15.06
N ARG A 556 -18.31 -7.87 -15.38
CA ARG A 556 -18.55 -8.23 -16.78
C ARG A 556 -19.09 -7.04 -17.55
N GLY A 557 -18.50 -6.78 -18.71
CA GLY A 557 -19.04 -5.88 -19.71
C GLY A 557 -20.18 -6.53 -20.50
N LYS A 558 -20.75 -5.77 -21.44
CA LYS A 558 -21.84 -6.23 -22.33
C LYS A 558 -21.51 -7.50 -23.12
N ASN A 559 -20.23 -7.73 -23.41
CA ASN A 559 -19.76 -8.89 -24.16
C ASN A 559 -19.43 -10.09 -23.24
N GLY A 560 -19.70 -9.99 -21.93
CA GLY A 560 -19.41 -11.02 -20.95
C GLY A 560 -17.95 -11.09 -20.47
N GLU A 561 -17.05 -10.32 -21.10
CA GLU A 561 -15.63 -10.20 -20.72
C GLU A 561 -15.42 -9.32 -19.48
N ARG A 562 -14.33 -9.56 -18.76
CA ARG A 562 -13.86 -8.69 -17.67
C ARG A 562 -12.61 -7.95 -18.11
N PRO A 563 -12.50 -6.63 -17.86
CA PRO A 563 -11.34 -5.86 -18.26
C PRO A 563 -10.01 -6.47 -17.84
N PHE A 564 -9.86 -6.95 -16.61
CA PHE A 564 -8.57 -7.50 -16.13
C PHE A 564 -8.08 -8.70 -16.96
N GLU A 565 -8.97 -9.48 -17.56
CA GLU A 565 -8.62 -10.71 -18.32
C GLU A 565 -8.04 -10.40 -19.70
N ARG A 566 -8.18 -9.16 -20.21
CA ARG A 566 -7.86 -8.79 -21.59
C ARG A 566 -6.38 -8.98 -21.97
N ALA A 567 -5.45 -8.93 -21.02
CA ALA A 567 -4.03 -9.14 -21.28
C ALA A 567 -3.72 -10.60 -21.69
N SER A 568 -4.53 -11.56 -21.27
CA SER A 568 -4.29 -12.98 -21.48
C SER A 568 -4.57 -13.47 -22.91
N GLY A 569 -5.11 -12.61 -23.80
CA GLY A 569 -5.45 -12.95 -25.19
C GLY A 569 -6.61 -13.95 -25.34
N ASN A 570 -7.05 -14.58 -24.25
CA ASN A 570 -8.15 -15.51 -24.15
C ASN A 570 -9.13 -14.98 -23.10
N SER A 571 -9.87 -13.90 -23.38
CA SER A 571 -11.04 -13.55 -22.56
C SER A 571 -12.00 -14.73 -22.61
N PRO A 572 -12.22 -15.49 -21.52
CA PRO A 572 -13.18 -16.58 -21.55
C PRO A 572 -14.57 -15.95 -21.67
N ASN A 573 -15.24 -16.14 -22.82
CA ASN A 573 -16.66 -15.83 -22.90
C ASN A 573 -17.38 -16.65 -21.81
N GLY A 574 -18.43 -16.12 -21.17
CA GLY A 574 -19.07 -16.72 -19.99
C GLY A 574 -19.54 -18.19 -20.10
N ALA A 575 -19.40 -18.83 -21.26
CA ALA A 575 -19.52 -20.26 -21.48
C ALA A 575 -18.27 -21.07 -21.02
N GLN A 576 -17.05 -20.52 -21.11
CA GLN A 576 -15.78 -21.18 -20.76
C GLN A 576 -15.45 -21.14 -19.25
N ASP A 577 -16.01 -20.19 -18.49
CA ASP A 577 -15.90 -20.16 -17.02
C ASP A 577 -16.49 -21.41 -16.34
N ARG A 578 -17.36 -22.16 -17.04
CA ARG A 578 -17.86 -23.46 -16.55
C ARG A 578 -16.81 -24.57 -16.67
N GLN A 579 -15.83 -24.41 -17.57
CA GLN A 579 -14.90 -25.46 -17.99
C GLN A 579 -13.59 -25.48 -17.18
N TRP A 580 -13.24 -24.39 -16.49
CA TRP A 580 -12.14 -24.36 -15.50
C TRP A 580 -12.60 -24.77 -14.08
N SER A 581 -13.60 -25.65 -14.02
CA SER A 581 -13.79 -26.48 -12.84
C SER A 581 -12.63 -27.48 -12.81
N PRO A 582 -11.90 -27.68 -11.70
CA PRO A 582 -11.01 -28.83 -11.62
C PRO A 582 -11.81 -30.09 -12.02
N PRO A 583 -11.24 -31.02 -12.80
CA PRO A 583 -11.94 -32.26 -13.15
C PRO A 583 -12.48 -32.86 -11.85
N GLU A 584 -13.73 -33.33 -11.90
CA GLU A 584 -14.31 -34.05 -10.77
C GLU A 584 -13.28 -35.08 -10.29
N PRO A 585 -13.02 -35.20 -8.97
CA PRO A 585 -12.28 -36.34 -8.49
C PRO A 585 -13.07 -37.57 -8.89
N SER A 586 -12.68 -38.21 -9.99
CA SER A 586 -13.14 -39.53 -10.32
C SER A 586 -12.66 -40.42 -9.20
N ASN A 587 -13.56 -40.82 -8.31
CA ASN A 587 -13.32 -42.04 -7.55
C ASN A 587 -13.01 -43.13 -8.59
N MET A 588 -11.99 -43.95 -8.32
CA MET A 588 -11.57 -45.07 -9.20
C MET A 588 -12.70 -46.08 -9.50
N ASP A 589 -13.90 -45.90 -8.96
CA ASP A 589 -14.99 -46.87 -8.97
C ASP A 589 -16.27 -46.42 -9.73
N GLY A 590 -16.24 -45.30 -10.47
CA GLY A 590 -17.26 -45.00 -11.49
C GLY A 590 -18.72 -44.87 -11.02
N LYS A 591 -18.97 -44.46 -9.76
CA LYS A 591 -20.33 -44.19 -9.25
C LYS A 591 -20.61 -42.68 -9.17
N PRO A 592 -21.81 -42.21 -9.56
CA PRO A 592 -22.17 -40.81 -9.45
C PRO A 592 -22.38 -40.41 -7.98
N GLU A 593 -21.74 -39.31 -7.57
CA GLU A 593 -21.92 -38.73 -6.24
C GLU A 593 -23.32 -38.12 -6.13
N ARG A 594 -24.01 -38.36 -5.00
CA ARG A 594 -25.32 -37.76 -4.73
C ARG A 594 -25.14 -36.24 -4.63
N ALA A 595 -25.99 -35.51 -5.35
CA ALA A 595 -26.07 -34.05 -5.33
C ALA A 595 -26.13 -33.49 -3.90
N SER A 596 -25.00 -33.03 -3.38
CA SER A 596 -24.91 -32.20 -2.18
C SER A 596 -24.00 -31.02 -2.47
N SER A 597 -24.59 -29.83 -2.38
CA SER A 597 -24.04 -28.49 -2.60
C SER A 597 -23.89 -28.06 -4.07
N PRO A 598 -24.56 -26.96 -4.50
CA PRO A 598 -24.29 -26.38 -5.81
C PRO A 598 -22.86 -25.85 -5.78
N ARG A 599 -21.93 -26.59 -6.40
CA ARG A 599 -20.58 -26.10 -6.67
C ARG A 599 -20.73 -24.86 -7.56
N ARG A 600 -20.69 -23.68 -6.97
CA ARG A 600 -20.67 -22.40 -7.69
C ARG A 600 -19.55 -22.50 -8.72
N ALA A 601 -19.84 -22.20 -9.99
CA ALA A 601 -18.80 -22.00 -10.99
C ALA A 601 -17.79 -21.01 -10.41
N ASN A 602 -16.58 -21.47 -10.10
CA ASN A 602 -15.57 -20.71 -9.39
C ASN A 602 -15.08 -19.57 -10.30
N GLN A 603 -15.75 -18.42 -10.24
CA GLN A 603 -15.24 -17.18 -10.83
C GLN A 603 -14.01 -16.76 -10.03
N ARG A 604 -12.82 -17.05 -10.55
CA ARG A 604 -11.56 -16.66 -9.93
C ARG A 604 -11.17 -15.28 -10.46
N TYR A 605 -11.25 -14.26 -9.62
CA TYR A 605 -10.71 -12.94 -9.91
C TYR A 605 -9.20 -12.93 -9.68
N LEU A 606 -8.44 -12.46 -10.68
CA LEU A 606 -7.03 -12.12 -10.51
C LEU A 606 -6.92 -10.66 -10.07
N PHE A 607 -5.93 -10.37 -9.24
CA PHE A 607 -5.67 -9.05 -8.72
C PHE A 607 -4.28 -8.66 -9.16
N HIS A 608 -4.23 -7.71 -10.08
CA HIS A 608 -2.99 -7.31 -10.73
C HIS A 608 -2.35 -6.13 -10.01
N GLU A 609 -1.04 -6.01 -10.15
CA GLU A 609 -0.25 -4.91 -9.61
C GLU A 609 -0.75 -3.55 -10.13
N TYR A 610 -1.00 -3.48 -11.44
CA TYR A 610 -1.54 -2.31 -12.12
C TYR A 610 -2.39 -2.70 -13.34
N PHE A 611 -3.05 -1.71 -13.94
CA PHE A 611 -4.01 -1.94 -15.02
C PHE A 611 -3.73 -1.05 -16.23
N HIS A 612 -3.91 -1.61 -17.43
CA HIS A 612 -3.68 -0.90 -18.68
C HIS A 612 -4.50 0.40 -18.76
N GLY A 613 -3.82 1.52 -19.02
CA GLY A 613 -4.40 2.86 -18.93
C GLY A 613 -5.59 3.13 -19.88
N ASP A 614 -5.76 2.33 -20.93
CA ASP A 614 -6.85 2.47 -21.90
C ASP A 614 -7.84 1.29 -21.94
N THR A 615 -7.47 0.12 -21.42
CA THR A 615 -8.25 -1.12 -21.59
C THR A 615 -8.54 -1.81 -20.26
N GLY A 616 -7.94 -1.40 -19.15
CA GLY A 616 -8.16 -2.03 -17.85
C GLY A 616 -7.65 -3.47 -17.77
N ALA A 617 -6.85 -3.92 -18.76
CA ALA A 617 -6.17 -5.21 -18.75
C ALA A 617 -5.25 -5.30 -17.52
N GLY A 618 -5.27 -6.42 -16.81
CA GLY A 618 -4.42 -6.64 -15.65
C GLY A 618 -2.97 -6.90 -16.06
N LEU A 619 -2.02 -6.22 -15.42
CA LEU A 619 -0.59 -6.24 -15.75
C LEU A 619 0.28 -6.35 -14.48
N GLY A 620 1.53 -6.75 -14.64
CA GLY A 620 2.42 -7.05 -13.50
C GLY A 620 1.92 -8.27 -12.70
N ALA A 621 2.34 -8.34 -11.44
CA ALA A 621 2.04 -9.47 -10.55
C ALA A 621 0.53 -9.75 -10.46
N SER A 622 0.10 -11.00 -10.71
CA SER A 622 -1.33 -11.35 -10.85
C SER A 622 -2.01 -11.86 -9.57
N HIS A 623 -1.25 -12.02 -8.48
CA HIS A 623 -1.73 -12.32 -7.15
C HIS A 623 -1.50 -11.15 -6.18
N GLN A 624 -1.42 -9.94 -6.73
CA GLN A 624 -1.30 -8.69 -5.99
C GLN A 624 -2.63 -8.34 -5.32
N THR A 625 -3.12 -9.21 -4.44
CA THR A 625 -4.06 -8.81 -3.38
C THR A 625 -3.32 -8.10 -2.25
N GLY A 626 -2.38 -7.23 -2.62
CA GLY A 626 -1.73 -6.24 -1.77
C GLY A 626 -2.54 -4.96 -1.81
N TRP A 627 -1.99 -3.88 -2.36
CA TRP A 627 -2.74 -2.62 -2.50
C TRP A 627 -3.98 -2.75 -3.39
N THR A 628 -4.04 -3.67 -4.36
CA THR A 628 -5.24 -3.81 -5.21
C THR A 628 -6.41 -4.38 -4.40
N GLY A 629 -6.12 -4.98 -3.24
CA GLY A 629 -7.10 -5.32 -2.21
C GLY A 629 -7.92 -4.13 -1.69
N LEU A 630 -7.47 -2.88 -1.90
CA LEU A 630 -8.25 -1.65 -1.62
C LEU A 630 -9.62 -1.66 -2.29
N VAL A 631 -9.81 -2.39 -3.40
CA VAL A 631 -11.13 -2.54 -4.03
C VAL A 631 -12.19 -3.08 -3.06
N ALA A 632 -11.82 -3.92 -2.08
CA ALA A 632 -12.74 -4.41 -1.06
C ALA A 632 -13.34 -3.27 -0.24
N LYS A 633 -12.52 -2.25 0.07
CA LYS A 633 -12.94 -1.06 0.82
C LYS A 633 -13.78 -0.13 -0.05
N LEU A 634 -13.45 0.02 -1.32
CA LEU A 634 -14.27 0.78 -2.28
C LEU A 634 -15.66 0.14 -2.44
N ILE A 635 -15.74 -1.17 -2.64
CA ILE A 635 -17.02 -1.90 -2.72
C ILE A 635 -17.81 -1.74 -1.42
N GLN A 636 -17.17 -1.89 -0.25
CA GLN A 636 -17.82 -1.67 1.03
C GLN A 636 -18.45 -0.27 1.09
N GLN A 637 -17.67 0.76 0.75
CA GLN A 637 -18.12 2.14 0.80
C GLN A 637 -19.28 2.42 -0.16
N GLN A 638 -19.13 2.03 -1.43
CA GLN A 638 -20.16 2.24 -2.45
C GLN A 638 -21.46 1.47 -2.11
N GLY A 639 -21.33 0.29 -1.49
CA GLY A 639 -22.47 -0.46 -0.96
C GLY A 639 -23.17 0.26 0.18
N GLU A 640 -22.44 0.71 1.21
CA GLU A 640 -22.99 1.42 2.37
C GLU A 640 -23.75 2.69 1.98
N PHE A 641 -23.25 3.44 0.99
CA PHE A 641 -23.88 4.68 0.52
C PHE A 641 -24.89 4.47 -0.62
N GLY A 642 -25.07 3.25 -1.11
CA GLY A 642 -26.01 2.95 -2.20
C GLY A 642 -25.60 3.55 -3.56
N THR A 643 -24.33 3.89 -3.73
CA THR A 643 -23.76 4.53 -4.93
C THR A 643 -23.06 3.55 -5.86
N ILE A 644 -23.11 2.25 -5.54
CA ILE A 644 -22.53 1.19 -6.37
C ILE A 644 -23.24 1.09 -7.72
N ALA A 645 -22.46 1.16 -8.79
CA ALA A 645 -23.00 0.96 -10.13
C ALA A 645 -23.55 -0.48 -10.27
N LYS A 646 -24.77 -0.61 -10.77
CA LYS A 646 -25.33 -1.92 -11.11
C LYS A 646 -24.70 -2.41 -12.41
N SER A 647 -24.40 -3.70 -12.52
CA SER A 647 -23.98 -4.30 -13.78
C SER A 647 -25.07 -4.06 -14.84
N SER A 648 -24.64 -3.55 -16.00
CA SER A 648 -25.52 -3.20 -17.12
C SER A 648 -25.85 -4.39 -18.00
#